data_AF-A7TD22-F1
#
_entry.id   AF-A7TD22-F1
#
_cell.length_a   1.000
_cell.length_b   1.000
_cell.length_c   1.000
_cell.angle_alpha   90.00
_cell.angle_beta   90.00
_cell.angle_gamma   90.00
#
_symmetry.space_group_name_H-M   'P 1'
#
loop_
_entity.id
_entity.type
_entity.pdbx_description
1 polymer ?
#
loop_
_entity_poly.entity_id
_entity_poly.type
_entity_poly.pdbx_seq_one_letter_code
_entity_poly.pdbx_strand_id
1 'polypeptide(L)'
;YAELPKDIGFVASYQLYDYIQWKGDAEAASKSRDIEKYWAYNAKDTWHGARILVQQLRTAAPYTFANYKNKFKLTYPALYCNFEGLQIDMEKRNELRTASQKQLDTARSRLHVKFADPAFNPGSWQQVEKYIYNIFGASKPKIGKSKSGTDEKNLLAVAEQHPLLARLTTDILAYREAQKAIGTYYDFLRFQGRLLWALNPFGTETERMACSASSLWCGTQVQNIPSYAKQMLVADDGYELFEADNSQSEGRTTAYCAQEPALIAALETAGRDFYRTLGTLFFNIPYEEVTDFFRNKVLKRIVHGTNYMMGGKTFTENIGIVVLYETAPKVGIKLVEIPTKDAEMEMTIRQFAKYLLDLYHEPFPRIRKWYGEIKTEVATTGYIVSPLGHVRKCFGNITRDHNMLRSLVAHQSQNLSVEILNIGFTRIYHELVLPDKGNIRLKAQIHDSNFGQIRKGMRDYYAPRILECMNNPKKNRATSVERYGIMQDANYGLIVFRGFKDEEKIPLHLSELYGVAMVPDREVAMRYDTISEPPTEEEIEAFNNMKGITMSSEIKGNEKQAVGGIEVSDLDFAAFNELAHEEDRKLEAKQHKNPLVIYHGNCADGFSAAWVFHYIENLLEARFDFHAGVYGEPIPDVDDRIVYIVDFSYKVSGMLDILGRAQRVYWIDHHKSAKEELIDDACLQQHDKLEILFSLDKSGATLAWQFWAQIFGEEMGEMPKLLAHVEEVTSGDSSSHSLVKFKQQYLLMNTLSRTGIL
;
A
#
# COMPACT_ATOMS: atom_id res chain seq x y z
N TYR A 1 12.03 -7.64 -16.81
CA TYR A 1 13.15 -6.67 -16.86
C TYR A 1 12.85 -5.48 -15.97
N ALA A 2 13.84 -4.84 -15.35
CA ALA A 2 13.61 -3.79 -14.35
C ALA A 2 12.99 -2.50 -14.94
N GLU A 3 13.45 -2.10 -16.13
CA GLU A 3 13.09 -0.84 -16.80
C GLU A 3 11.78 -0.90 -17.61
N LEU A 4 11.24 -2.11 -17.82
CA LEU A 4 10.04 -2.31 -18.64
C LEU A 4 8.77 -2.28 -17.79
N PRO A 5 7.63 -1.81 -18.34
CA PRO A 5 6.33 -1.98 -17.72
C PRO A 5 6.08 -3.45 -17.34
N LYS A 6 5.53 -3.64 -16.14
CA LYS A 6 5.23 -4.96 -15.57
C LYS A 6 3.75 -5.36 -15.78
N ASP A 7 3.02 -4.55 -16.53
CA ASP A 7 1.63 -4.82 -16.89
C ASP A 7 1.54 -6.09 -17.75
N ILE A 8 0.54 -6.93 -17.48
CA ILE A 8 0.38 -8.22 -18.15
C ILE A 8 0.15 -8.07 -19.66
N GLY A 9 -0.54 -7.02 -20.11
CA GLY A 9 -0.73 -6.75 -21.54
C GLY A 9 0.59 -6.35 -22.21
N PHE A 10 1.38 -5.49 -21.56
CA PHE A 10 2.72 -5.17 -22.03
C PHE A 10 3.63 -6.41 -22.06
N VAL A 11 3.62 -7.24 -21.00
CA VAL A 11 4.45 -8.45 -20.94
C VAL A 11 4.03 -9.47 -22.00
N ALA A 12 2.73 -9.66 -22.21
CA ALA A 12 2.22 -10.52 -23.27
C ALA A 12 2.72 -10.07 -24.65
N SER A 13 2.77 -8.76 -24.92
CA SER A 13 3.13 -8.21 -26.23
C SER A 13 4.51 -8.58 -26.76
N TYR A 14 5.48 -8.84 -25.88
CA TYR A 14 6.84 -9.24 -26.29
C TYR A 14 7.19 -10.68 -25.94
N GLN A 15 6.36 -11.37 -25.14
CA GLN A 15 6.56 -12.78 -24.79
C GLN A 15 5.78 -13.72 -25.70
N LEU A 16 4.58 -13.32 -26.14
CA LEU A 16 3.67 -14.17 -26.90
C LEU A 16 3.64 -13.71 -28.36
N TYR A 17 3.95 -14.62 -29.29
CA TYR A 17 4.05 -14.32 -30.73
C TYR A 17 2.68 -14.01 -31.38
N ASP A 18 1.60 -14.51 -30.78
CA ASP A 18 0.20 -14.39 -31.20
C ASP A 18 -0.56 -13.37 -30.35
N TYR A 19 0.14 -12.45 -29.70
CA TYR A 19 -0.47 -11.44 -28.85
C TYR A 19 -1.46 -10.57 -29.63
N ILE A 20 -2.67 -10.46 -29.09
CA ILE A 20 -3.70 -9.51 -29.50
C ILE A 20 -4.07 -8.69 -28.28
N GLN A 21 -4.05 -7.37 -28.38
CA GLN A 21 -4.40 -6.50 -27.25
C GLN A 21 -5.86 -6.73 -26.81
N TRP A 22 -6.07 -7.09 -25.54
CA TRP A 22 -7.39 -7.36 -24.97
C TRP A 22 -7.75 -6.44 -23.79
N LYS A 23 -6.82 -5.58 -23.33
CA LYS A 23 -7.06 -4.74 -22.15
C LYS A 23 -8.21 -3.73 -22.26
N GLY A 24 -8.58 -3.34 -23.49
CA GLY A 24 -9.73 -2.47 -23.72
C GLY A 24 -11.09 -3.15 -23.47
N ASP A 25 -11.14 -4.48 -23.46
CA ASP A 25 -12.38 -5.25 -23.33
C ASP A 25 -13.05 -5.03 -21.96
N ALA A 26 -12.25 -4.82 -20.90
CA ALA A 26 -12.76 -4.56 -19.56
C ALA A 26 -13.57 -3.27 -19.47
N GLU A 27 -13.06 -2.17 -20.05
CA GLU A 27 -13.75 -0.89 -20.05
C GLU A 27 -15.00 -0.95 -20.91
N ALA A 28 -14.94 -1.62 -22.06
CA ALA A 28 -16.09 -1.83 -22.94
C ALA A 28 -17.19 -2.64 -22.23
N ALA A 29 -16.83 -3.77 -21.61
CA ALA A 29 -17.75 -4.63 -20.86
C ALA A 29 -18.38 -3.91 -19.67
N SER A 30 -17.59 -3.12 -18.93
CA SER A 30 -18.09 -2.33 -17.81
C SER A 30 -19.06 -1.23 -18.26
N LYS A 31 -18.75 -0.51 -19.35
CA LYS A 31 -19.65 0.49 -19.94
C LYS A 31 -20.96 -0.12 -20.44
N SER A 32 -20.91 -1.30 -21.05
CA SER A 32 -22.09 -2.01 -21.52
C SER A 32 -22.80 -2.82 -20.43
N ARG A 33 -22.27 -2.86 -19.20
CA ARG A 33 -22.75 -3.69 -18.08
C ARG A 33 -22.92 -5.18 -18.47
N ASP A 34 -22.02 -5.66 -19.32
CA ASP A 34 -22.04 -7.02 -19.86
C ASP A 34 -21.11 -7.91 -19.03
N ILE A 35 -21.71 -8.72 -18.14
CA ILE A 35 -20.96 -9.53 -17.18
C ILE A 35 -20.21 -10.68 -17.86
N GLU A 36 -20.77 -11.27 -18.92
CA GLU A 36 -20.12 -12.35 -19.65
C GLU A 36 -18.85 -11.85 -20.34
N LYS A 37 -18.90 -10.68 -20.99
CA LYS A 37 -17.70 -10.06 -21.56
C LYS A 37 -16.67 -9.71 -20.49
N TYR A 38 -17.11 -9.29 -19.31
CA TYR A 38 -16.21 -9.00 -18.19
C TYR A 38 -15.52 -10.26 -17.67
N TRP A 39 -16.25 -11.37 -17.50
CA TRP A 39 -15.67 -12.66 -17.13
C TRP A 39 -14.77 -13.23 -18.22
N ALA A 40 -15.14 -13.09 -19.49
CA ALA A 40 -14.28 -13.47 -20.61
C ALA A 40 -12.95 -12.68 -20.59
N TYR A 41 -12.99 -11.37 -20.29
CA TYR A 41 -11.79 -10.57 -20.07
C TYR A 41 -10.93 -11.12 -18.91
N ASN A 42 -11.53 -11.46 -17.78
CA ASN A 42 -10.80 -12.05 -16.64
C ASN A 42 -10.18 -13.42 -17.00
N ALA A 43 -10.89 -14.24 -17.77
CA ALA A 43 -10.37 -15.51 -18.26
C ALA A 43 -9.17 -15.30 -19.21
N LYS A 44 -9.20 -14.27 -20.07
CA LYS A 44 -8.05 -13.88 -20.90
C LYS A 44 -6.85 -13.47 -20.04
N ASP A 45 -7.05 -12.71 -18.96
CA ASP A 45 -5.97 -12.35 -18.03
C ASP A 45 -5.30 -13.60 -17.44
N THR A 46 -6.09 -14.58 -16.98
CA THR A 46 -5.56 -15.86 -16.47
C THR A 46 -4.82 -16.64 -17.56
N TRP A 47 -5.42 -16.76 -18.75
CA TRP A 47 -4.84 -17.47 -19.88
C TRP A 47 -3.50 -16.88 -20.31
N HIS A 48 -3.45 -15.57 -20.55
CA HIS A 48 -2.22 -14.88 -20.91
C HIS A 48 -1.18 -14.93 -19.79
N GLY A 49 -1.60 -14.84 -18.53
CA GLY A 49 -0.72 -14.97 -17.37
C GLY A 49 -0.02 -16.33 -17.33
N ALA A 50 -0.78 -17.41 -17.49
CA ALA A 50 -0.23 -18.77 -17.54
C ALA A 50 0.74 -18.96 -18.72
N ARG A 51 0.39 -18.45 -19.91
CA ARG A 51 1.26 -18.53 -21.09
C ARG A 51 2.56 -17.75 -20.93
N ILE A 52 2.48 -16.53 -20.38
CA ILE A 52 3.67 -15.73 -20.06
C ILE A 52 4.57 -16.50 -19.10
N LEU A 53 4.00 -17.10 -18.04
CA LEU A 53 4.78 -17.88 -17.09
C LEU A 53 5.52 -19.02 -17.79
N VAL A 54 4.81 -19.87 -18.56
CA VAL A 54 5.44 -20.97 -19.30
C VAL A 54 6.54 -20.47 -20.23
N GLN A 55 6.29 -19.37 -20.95
CA GLN A 55 7.28 -18.80 -21.86
C GLN A 55 8.52 -18.27 -21.11
N GLN A 56 8.33 -17.60 -19.98
CA GLN A 56 9.42 -17.13 -19.13
C GLN A 56 10.22 -18.29 -18.54
N LEU A 57 9.55 -19.36 -18.09
CA LEU A 57 10.24 -20.57 -17.63
C LEU A 57 11.13 -21.18 -18.72
N ARG A 58 10.70 -21.13 -19.99
CA ARG A 58 11.46 -21.67 -21.13
C ARG A 58 12.60 -20.79 -21.63
N THR A 59 12.45 -19.47 -21.52
CA THR A 59 13.32 -18.52 -22.25
C THR A 59 14.08 -17.53 -21.36
N ALA A 60 13.72 -17.42 -20.08
CA ALA A 60 14.38 -16.47 -19.19
C ALA A 60 15.83 -16.90 -18.94
N ALA A 61 16.71 -15.91 -18.88
CA ALA A 61 18.11 -16.14 -18.53
C ALA A 61 18.22 -16.63 -17.07
N PRO A 62 19.22 -17.47 -16.73
CA PRO A 62 19.37 -18.08 -15.40
C PRO A 62 19.31 -17.10 -14.21
N TYR A 63 19.89 -15.90 -14.36
CA TYR A 63 19.88 -14.87 -13.31
C TYR A 63 18.45 -14.42 -12.94
N THR A 64 17.48 -14.55 -13.85
CA THR A 64 16.09 -14.15 -13.61
C THR A 64 15.47 -14.99 -12.49
N PHE A 65 15.77 -16.29 -12.48
CA PHE A 65 15.29 -17.21 -11.45
C PHE A 65 15.97 -16.95 -10.10
N ALA A 66 17.26 -16.61 -10.10
CA ALA A 66 17.98 -16.22 -8.88
C ALA A 66 17.37 -14.95 -8.26
N ASN A 67 17.18 -13.90 -9.07
CA ASN A 67 16.53 -12.66 -8.64
C ASN A 67 15.10 -12.94 -8.13
N TYR A 68 14.31 -13.72 -8.88
CA TYR A 68 12.94 -14.07 -8.49
C TYR A 68 12.90 -14.81 -7.16
N LYS A 69 13.74 -15.83 -6.97
CA LYS A 69 13.82 -16.62 -5.73
C LYS A 69 14.15 -15.76 -4.51
N ASN A 70 15.06 -14.80 -4.65
CA ASN A 70 15.41 -13.91 -3.55
C ASN A 70 14.27 -12.94 -3.23
N LYS A 71 13.66 -12.37 -4.27
CA LYS A 71 12.65 -11.32 -4.13
C LYS A 71 11.27 -11.84 -3.74
N PHE A 72 10.87 -13.02 -4.24
CA PHE A 72 9.56 -13.62 -4.00
C PHE A 72 9.29 -13.88 -2.51
N LYS A 73 10.33 -14.21 -1.74
CA LYS A 73 10.25 -14.41 -0.28
C LYS A 73 9.69 -13.20 0.46
N LEU A 74 9.90 -11.99 -0.07
CA LEU A 74 9.40 -10.75 0.53
C LEU A 74 7.89 -10.58 0.39
N THR A 75 7.23 -11.35 -0.49
CA THR A 75 5.78 -11.28 -0.71
C THR A 75 5.02 -11.63 0.55
N TYR A 76 5.44 -12.65 1.30
CA TYR A 76 4.78 -13.10 2.51
C TYR A 76 4.82 -12.05 3.65
N PRO A 77 5.98 -11.54 4.09
CA PRO A 77 6.01 -10.50 5.11
C PRO A 77 5.36 -9.20 4.63
N ALA A 78 5.44 -8.86 3.33
CA ALA A 78 4.74 -7.71 2.78
C ALA A 78 3.21 -7.87 2.86
N LEU A 79 2.66 -9.03 2.48
CA LEU A 79 1.24 -9.31 2.60
C LEU A 79 0.77 -9.30 4.06
N TYR A 80 1.55 -9.89 4.97
CA TYR A 80 1.28 -9.84 6.41
C TYR A 80 1.13 -8.39 6.88
N CYS A 81 2.10 -7.53 6.55
CA CYS A 81 2.08 -6.10 6.86
C CYS A 81 0.84 -5.38 6.30
N ASN A 82 0.42 -5.75 5.08
CA ASN A 82 -0.73 -5.14 4.41
C ASN A 82 -2.07 -5.40 5.13
N PHE A 83 -2.19 -6.55 5.81
CA PHE A 83 -3.38 -6.91 6.59
C PHE A 83 -3.32 -6.43 8.05
N GLU A 84 -2.12 -6.26 8.61
CA GLU A 84 -1.95 -5.80 10.00
C GLU A 84 -2.43 -4.36 10.22
N GLY A 85 -1.96 -3.44 9.37
CA GLY A 85 -2.24 -2.02 9.52
C GLY A 85 -1.80 -1.41 10.85
N LEU A 86 -2.21 -0.16 11.08
CA LEU A 86 -1.88 0.61 12.28
C LEU A 86 -3.11 1.27 12.89
N GLN A 87 -3.16 1.33 14.21
CA GLN A 87 -4.19 2.07 14.93
C GLN A 87 -3.97 3.58 14.81
N ILE A 88 -5.07 4.33 14.80
CA ILE A 88 -5.08 5.78 14.73
C ILE A 88 -5.79 6.33 15.96
N ASP A 89 -5.16 7.30 16.61
CA ASP A 89 -5.82 8.19 17.56
C ASP A 89 -6.70 9.19 16.79
N MET A 90 -8.02 9.01 16.93
CA MET A 90 -9.00 9.79 16.21
C MET A 90 -9.16 11.21 16.75
N GLU A 91 -8.98 11.41 18.05
CA GLU A 91 -9.02 12.75 18.65
C GLU A 91 -7.83 13.55 18.15
N LYS A 92 -6.62 12.97 18.21
CA LYS A 92 -5.40 13.61 17.72
C LYS A 92 -5.46 13.88 16.22
N ARG A 93 -5.98 12.95 15.42
CA ARG A 93 -6.19 13.16 13.98
C ARG A 93 -7.13 14.35 13.73
N ASN A 94 -8.24 14.45 14.44
CA ASN A 94 -9.21 15.53 14.27
C ASN A 94 -8.64 16.90 14.68
N GLU A 95 -7.87 16.94 15.76
CA GLU A 95 -7.12 18.13 16.19
C GLU A 95 -6.15 18.60 15.10
N LEU A 96 -5.28 17.70 14.62
CA LEU A 96 -4.28 18.00 13.59
C LEU A 96 -4.92 18.42 12.27
N ARG A 97 -5.99 17.73 11.87
CA ARG A 97 -6.77 18.07 10.67
C ARG A 97 -7.36 19.48 10.78
N THR A 98 -7.95 19.82 11.93
CA THR A 98 -8.54 21.15 12.17
C THR A 98 -7.47 22.25 12.11
N ALA A 99 -6.30 22.00 12.69
CA ALA A 99 -5.17 22.93 12.63
C ALA A 99 -4.70 23.14 11.17
N SER A 100 -4.55 22.05 10.39
CA SER A 100 -4.18 22.14 8.97
C SER A 100 -5.27 22.80 8.13
N GLN A 101 -6.56 22.59 8.43
CA GLN A 101 -7.67 23.25 7.77
C GLN A 101 -7.62 24.77 7.98
N LYS A 102 -7.36 25.23 9.21
CA LYS A 102 -7.17 26.66 9.51
C LYS A 102 -6.01 27.27 8.73
N GLN A 103 -4.89 26.54 8.58
CA GLN A 103 -3.75 26.97 7.77
C GLN A 103 -4.11 27.06 6.28
N LEU A 104 -4.82 26.06 5.76
CA LEU A 104 -5.31 26.05 4.38
C LEU A 104 -6.22 27.24 4.09
N ASP A 105 -7.18 27.51 4.99
CA ASP A 105 -8.12 28.63 4.85
C ASP A 105 -7.40 29.97 4.91
N THR A 106 -6.45 30.13 5.82
CA THR A 106 -5.62 31.34 5.91
C THR A 106 -4.81 31.55 4.63
N ALA A 107 -4.18 30.49 4.10
CA ALA A 107 -3.42 30.55 2.86
C ALA A 107 -4.32 30.88 1.66
N ARG A 108 -5.52 30.30 1.61
CA ARG A 108 -6.54 30.58 0.59
C ARG A 108 -6.97 32.04 0.60
N SER A 109 -7.36 32.57 1.76
CA SER A 109 -7.77 33.97 1.89
C SER A 109 -6.66 34.94 1.49
N ARG A 110 -5.41 34.64 1.86
CA ARG A 110 -4.25 35.45 1.43
C ARG A 110 -4.08 35.44 -0.10
N LEU A 111 -4.25 34.29 -0.73
CA LEU A 111 -4.19 34.18 -2.19
C LEU A 111 -5.36 34.89 -2.86
N HIS A 112 -6.59 34.76 -2.35
CA HIS A 112 -7.76 35.50 -2.86
C HIS A 112 -7.55 37.01 -2.83
N VAL A 113 -6.99 37.53 -1.74
CA VAL A 113 -6.64 38.97 -1.63
C VAL A 113 -5.56 39.34 -2.65
N LYS A 114 -4.49 38.55 -2.77
CA LYS A 114 -3.37 38.83 -3.67
C LYS A 114 -3.73 38.79 -5.16
N PHE A 115 -4.60 37.86 -5.54
CA PHE A 115 -5.07 37.71 -6.92
C PHE A 115 -6.33 38.54 -7.20
N ALA A 116 -6.91 39.17 -6.17
CA ALA A 116 -8.18 39.89 -6.23
C ALA A 116 -9.31 39.07 -6.89
N ASP A 117 -9.29 37.74 -6.70
CA ASP A 117 -10.29 36.82 -7.23
C ASP A 117 -10.72 35.81 -6.14
N PRO A 118 -11.93 35.97 -5.59
CA PRO A 118 -12.52 35.00 -4.65
C PRO A 118 -12.78 33.62 -5.26
N ALA A 119 -12.93 33.52 -6.59
CA ALA A 119 -13.17 32.26 -7.29
C ALA A 119 -11.86 31.50 -7.61
N PHE A 120 -10.70 32.09 -7.32
CA PHE A 120 -9.42 31.45 -7.56
C PHE A 120 -9.24 30.21 -6.68
N ASN A 121 -9.04 29.07 -7.31
CA ASN A 121 -8.69 27.79 -6.71
C ASN A 121 -7.20 27.51 -6.95
N PRO A 122 -6.32 27.72 -5.94
CA PRO A 122 -4.88 27.49 -6.10
C PRO A 122 -4.50 26.00 -6.26
N GLY A 123 -5.44 25.09 -5.98
CA GLY A 123 -5.31 23.66 -6.27
C GLY A 123 -5.51 23.33 -7.76
N SER A 124 -6.18 24.19 -8.53
CA SER A 124 -6.38 24.00 -9.97
C SER A 124 -5.14 24.42 -10.75
N TRP A 125 -4.47 23.46 -11.40
CA TRP A 125 -3.32 23.75 -12.24
C TRP A 125 -3.67 24.69 -13.41
N GLN A 126 -4.88 24.58 -13.98
CA GLN A 126 -5.35 25.41 -15.09
C GLN A 126 -5.48 26.88 -14.68
N GLN A 127 -6.02 27.14 -13.49
CA GLN A 127 -6.15 28.50 -12.98
C GLN A 127 -4.79 29.08 -12.62
N VAL A 128 -3.93 28.30 -11.96
CA VAL A 128 -2.55 28.75 -11.67
C VAL A 128 -1.78 29.06 -12.94
N GLU A 129 -1.90 28.24 -13.98
CA GLU A 129 -1.30 28.48 -15.29
C GLU A 129 -1.82 29.79 -15.92
N LYS A 130 -3.14 30.00 -15.92
CA LYS A 130 -3.76 31.25 -16.40
C LYS A 130 -3.18 32.47 -15.69
N TYR A 131 -3.12 32.45 -14.36
CA TYR A 131 -2.62 33.60 -13.60
C TYR A 131 -1.14 33.83 -13.83
N ILE A 132 -0.31 32.82 -13.56
CA ILE A 132 1.15 32.98 -13.54
C ILE A 132 1.70 33.27 -14.94
N TYR A 133 1.22 32.57 -15.96
CA TYR A 133 1.80 32.66 -17.30
C TYR A 133 1.08 33.66 -18.20
N ASN A 134 -0.26 33.69 -18.19
CA ASN A 134 -1.00 34.55 -19.13
C ASN A 134 -1.22 35.96 -18.59
N ILE A 135 -1.48 36.11 -17.28
CA ILE A 135 -1.75 37.42 -16.67
C ILE A 135 -0.46 38.08 -16.19
N PHE A 136 0.32 37.39 -15.35
CA PHE A 136 1.58 37.93 -14.83
C PHE A 136 2.74 37.82 -15.82
N GLY A 137 2.57 37.15 -16.95
CA GLY A 137 3.54 37.10 -18.05
C GLY A 137 4.84 36.36 -17.71
N ALA A 138 4.82 35.46 -16.70
CA ALA A 138 6.02 34.69 -16.37
C ALA A 138 6.45 33.81 -17.55
N SER A 139 7.75 33.64 -17.73
CA SER A 139 8.27 32.69 -18.72
C SER A 139 8.04 31.27 -18.24
N LYS A 140 7.31 30.45 -19.01
CA LYS A 140 6.99 29.08 -18.64
C LYS A 140 8.23 28.17 -18.69
N PRO A 141 8.74 27.67 -17.54
CA PRO A 141 9.84 26.74 -17.55
C PRO A 141 9.37 25.37 -18.06
N LYS A 142 10.25 24.63 -18.71
CA LYS A 142 9.99 23.27 -19.22
C LYS A 142 10.80 22.25 -18.44
N ILE A 143 10.65 22.26 -17.12
CA ILE A 143 11.39 21.36 -16.23
C ILE A 143 10.53 20.11 -15.96
N GLY A 144 11.10 18.93 -16.22
CA GLY A 144 10.40 17.66 -15.97
C GLY A 144 9.31 17.34 -17.01
N LYS A 145 8.34 16.50 -16.62
CA LYS A 145 7.29 15.96 -17.50
C LYS A 145 5.94 16.68 -17.39
N SER A 146 5.88 17.76 -16.62
CA SER A 146 4.65 18.51 -16.34
C SER A 146 4.15 19.25 -17.57
N LYS A 147 2.91 18.97 -18.00
CA LYS A 147 2.28 19.66 -19.14
C LYS A 147 1.90 21.11 -18.80
N SER A 148 1.44 21.34 -17.56
CA SER A 148 1.03 22.68 -17.10
C SER A 148 2.21 23.56 -16.74
N GLY A 149 3.36 22.98 -16.39
CA GLY A 149 4.50 23.72 -15.85
C GLY A 149 4.18 24.38 -14.50
N THR A 150 3.17 23.91 -13.76
CA THR A 150 2.77 24.49 -12.47
C THR A 150 3.12 23.60 -11.28
N ASP A 151 3.90 22.55 -11.46
CA ASP A 151 4.44 21.71 -10.39
C ASP A 151 5.56 22.45 -9.64
N GLU A 152 5.90 21.94 -8.45
CA GLU A 152 6.81 22.58 -7.50
C GLU A 152 8.12 23.06 -8.14
N LYS A 153 8.77 22.20 -8.93
CA LYS A 153 10.04 22.55 -9.60
C LYS A 153 9.90 23.70 -10.59
N ASN A 154 8.82 23.72 -11.38
CA ASN A 154 8.60 24.80 -12.32
C ASN A 154 8.18 26.09 -11.60
N LEU A 155 7.37 26.01 -10.53
CA LEU A 155 7.02 27.19 -9.74
C LEU A 155 8.23 27.80 -9.01
N LEU A 156 9.18 26.98 -8.55
CA LEU A 156 10.46 27.48 -8.01
C LEU A 156 11.31 28.18 -9.08
N ALA A 157 11.36 27.64 -10.31
CA ALA A 157 12.04 28.33 -11.41
C ALA A 157 11.32 29.62 -11.85
N VAL A 158 9.99 29.70 -11.70
CA VAL A 158 9.24 30.94 -11.88
C VAL A 158 9.56 31.95 -10.78
N ALA A 159 9.78 31.50 -9.55
CA ALA A 159 10.17 32.35 -8.44
C ALA A 159 11.47 33.12 -8.72
N GLU A 160 12.43 32.50 -9.41
CA GLU A 160 13.72 33.12 -9.78
C GLU A 160 13.58 34.31 -10.75
N GLN A 161 12.46 34.43 -11.47
CA GLN A 161 12.31 35.45 -12.51
C GLN A 161 12.01 36.84 -11.94
N HIS A 162 11.30 36.93 -10.82
CA HIS A 162 10.91 38.21 -10.24
C HIS A 162 10.50 38.06 -8.76
N PRO A 163 10.85 39.00 -7.86
CA PRO A 163 10.47 38.94 -6.44
C PRO A 163 8.96 38.81 -6.18
N LEU A 164 8.13 39.45 -7.01
CA LEU A 164 6.66 39.30 -6.95
C LEU A 164 6.23 37.85 -7.24
N LEU A 165 6.79 37.24 -8.30
CA LEU A 165 6.50 35.87 -8.68
C LEU A 165 6.98 34.89 -7.60
N ALA A 166 8.14 35.16 -6.98
CA ALA A 166 8.61 34.39 -5.84
C ALA A 166 7.59 34.38 -4.69
N ARG A 167 7.02 35.55 -4.37
CA ARG A 167 6.01 35.64 -3.30
C ARG A 167 4.69 34.97 -3.66
N LEU A 168 4.25 35.03 -4.92
CA LEU A 168 3.02 34.37 -5.35
C LEU A 168 3.16 32.84 -5.39
N THR A 169 4.23 32.35 -6.01
CA THR A 169 4.52 30.92 -6.13
C THR A 169 4.76 30.27 -4.77
N THR A 170 5.49 30.92 -3.86
CA THR A 170 5.69 30.44 -2.49
C THR A 170 4.36 30.23 -1.76
N ASP A 171 3.45 31.20 -1.85
CA ASP A 171 2.14 31.10 -1.18
C ASP A 171 1.24 30.04 -1.83
N ILE A 172 1.29 29.87 -3.16
CA ILE A 172 0.60 28.78 -3.88
C ILE A 172 1.13 27.41 -3.41
N LEU A 173 2.46 27.27 -3.28
CA LEU A 173 3.08 26.03 -2.81
C LEU A 173 2.67 25.74 -1.36
N ALA A 174 2.68 26.75 -0.48
CA ALA A 174 2.23 26.61 0.90
C ALA A 174 0.76 26.18 0.99
N TYR A 175 -0.12 26.74 0.15
CA TYR A 175 -1.52 26.30 0.06
C TYR A 175 -1.63 24.83 -0.37
N ARG A 176 -0.89 24.44 -1.42
CA ARG A 176 -0.93 23.06 -1.95
C ARG A 176 -0.34 22.05 -0.97
N GLU A 177 0.68 22.43 -0.21
CA GLU A 177 1.24 21.59 0.85
C GLU A 177 0.21 21.35 1.95
N ALA A 178 -0.48 22.39 2.43
CA ALA A 178 -1.56 22.27 3.40
C ALA A 178 -2.73 21.44 2.86
N GLN A 179 -3.11 21.64 1.59
CA GLN A 179 -4.18 20.88 0.92
C GLN A 179 -3.81 19.39 0.82
N LYS A 180 -2.57 19.09 0.43
CA LYS A 180 -2.05 17.73 0.36
C LYS A 180 -2.02 17.09 1.74
N ALA A 181 -1.65 17.84 2.78
CA ALA A 181 -1.63 17.33 4.14
C ALA A 181 -3.01 16.80 4.56
N ILE A 182 -4.06 17.58 4.31
CA ILE A 182 -5.44 17.19 4.56
C ILE A 182 -5.82 15.97 3.73
N GLY A 183 -5.78 16.08 2.40
CA GLY A 183 -6.26 15.00 1.52
C GLY A 183 -5.48 13.69 1.63
N THR A 184 -4.16 13.75 1.84
CA THR A 184 -3.27 12.57 1.79
C THR A 184 -3.03 11.95 3.16
N TYR A 185 -2.89 12.79 4.20
CA TYR A 185 -2.48 12.32 5.53
C TYR A 185 -3.61 12.37 6.56
N TYR A 186 -4.70 13.11 6.32
CA TYR A 186 -5.82 13.14 7.27
C TYR A 186 -7.14 12.64 6.70
N ASP A 187 -7.40 12.69 5.39
CA ASP A 187 -8.70 12.34 4.80
C ASP A 187 -8.66 11.03 3.99
N PHE A 188 -7.87 10.05 4.44
CA PHE A 188 -7.89 8.71 3.86
C PHE A 188 -8.98 7.82 4.48
N LEU A 189 -9.51 6.90 3.67
CA LEU A 189 -10.46 5.87 4.11
C LEU A 189 -9.76 4.88 5.05
N ARG A 190 -10.46 4.39 6.07
CA ARG A 190 -9.94 3.40 7.02
C ARG A 190 -10.63 2.06 6.82
N PHE A 191 -9.98 0.99 7.25
CA PHE A 191 -10.61 -0.33 7.34
C PHE A 191 -10.76 -0.70 8.81
N GLN A 192 -12.00 -0.84 9.29
CA GLN A 192 -12.29 -1.13 10.70
C GLN A 192 -11.54 -0.19 11.66
N GLY A 193 -11.54 1.11 11.37
CA GLY A 193 -10.84 2.13 12.16
C GLY A 193 -9.32 2.19 11.97
N ARG A 194 -8.70 1.26 11.24
CA ARG A 194 -7.23 1.16 11.05
C ARG A 194 -6.76 1.82 9.75
N LEU A 195 -5.52 2.29 9.77
CA LEU A 195 -4.76 2.64 8.57
C LEU A 195 -4.20 1.36 7.94
N LEU A 196 -4.55 1.10 6.69
CA LEU A 196 -3.94 0.02 5.89
C LEU A 196 -3.08 0.60 4.76
N TRP A 197 -2.16 -0.21 4.25
CA TRP A 197 -1.32 0.11 3.10
C TRP A 197 -1.01 -1.16 2.30
N ALA A 198 -0.41 -0.99 1.13
CA ALA A 198 0.13 -2.09 0.35
C ALA A 198 1.62 -1.89 0.09
N LEU A 199 2.44 -2.77 0.63
CA LEU A 199 3.84 -2.94 0.28
C LEU A 199 3.95 -3.78 -0.99
N ASN A 200 4.75 -3.29 -1.94
CA ASN A 200 5.06 -3.98 -3.19
C ASN A 200 6.58 -4.14 -3.32
N PRO A 201 7.12 -5.34 -3.01
CA PRO A 201 8.54 -5.64 -3.19
C PRO A 201 9.00 -5.48 -4.64
N PHE A 202 8.10 -5.70 -5.61
CA PHE A 202 8.38 -5.66 -7.03
C PHE A 202 8.26 -4.27 -7.66
N GLY A 203 7.93 -3.22 -6.88
CA GLY A 203 7.63 -1.89 -7.41
C GLY A 203 8.83 -1.18 -8.05
N THR A 204 10.00 -1.21 -7.41
CA THR A 204 11.16 -0.40 -7.82
C THR A 204 12.25 -1.23 -8.53
N GLU A 205 13.19 -0.52 -9.16
CA GLU A 205 14.37 -1.12 -9.80
C GLU A 205 15.47 -1.48 -8.80
N THR A 206 15.53 -0.81 -7.64
CA THR A 206 16.58 -0.95 -6.62
C THR A 206 16.24 -1.98 -5.55
N GLU A 207 15.12 -2.69 -5.74
CA GLU A 207 14.52 -3.63 -4.78
C GLU A 207 13.89 -2.99 -3.53
N ARG A 208 13.88 -1.65 -3.44
CA ARG A 208 13.13 -0.94 -2.40
C ARG A 208 11.65 -1.26 -2.54
N MET A 209 10.97 -1.59 -1.43
CA MET A 209 9.53 -1.81 -1.49
C MET A 209 8.83 -0.49 -1.81
N ALA A 210 7.97 -0.50 -2.82
CA ALA A 210 7.04 0.61 -3.05
C ALA A 210 5.88 0.48 -2.04
N CYS A 211 5.25 1.61 -1.70
CA CYS A 211 4.11 1.63 -0.80
C CYS A 211 2.97 2.47 -1.41
N SER A 212 1.76 1.94 -1.35
CA SER A 212 0.53 2.62 -1.80
C SER A 212 -0.59 2.45 -0.77
N ALA A 213 -1.76 3.04 -1.06
CA ALA A 213 -2.99 2.64 -0.40
C ALA A 213 -3.22 1.13 -0.54
N SER A 214 -3.92 0.55 0.44
CA SER A 214 -4.22 -0.88 0.49
C SER A 214 -5.01 -1.33 -0.73
N SER A 215 -4.80 -2.59 -1.13
CA SER A 215 -5.59 -3.28 -2.16
C SER A 215 -7.09 -3.38 -1.78
N LEU A 216 -7.46 -3.06 -0.55
CA LEU A 216 -8.85 -2.94 -0.08
C LEU A 216 -9.44 -1.53 -0.29
N TRP A 217 -8.87 -0.75 -1.23
CA TRP A 217 -9.26 0.61 -1.59
C TRP A 217 -9.39 1.55 -0.40
N CYS A 218 -8.46 1.44 0.54
CA CYS A 218 -8.41 2.27 1.73
C CYS A 218 -6.97 2.55 2.17
N GLY A 219 -6.84 3.48 3.10
CA GLY A 219 -5.59 3.92 3.68
C GLY A 219 -4.75 4.76 2.73
N THR A 220 -3.45 4.83 3.02
CA THR A 220 -2.49 5.67 2.29
C THR A 220 -1.11 5.03 2.38
N GLN A 221 -0.15 5.55 1.62
CA GLN A 221 1.24 5.11 1.73
C GLN A 221 1.82 5.51 3.10
N VAL A 222 2.53 4.60 3.76
CA VAL A 222 3.09 4.84 5.10
C VAL A 222 4.55 5.30 5.11
N GLN A 223 5.25 5.17 3.99
CA GLN A 223 6.68 5.47 3.92
C GLN A 223 6.96 6.98 4.06
N ASN A 224 6.15 7.84 3.44
CA ASN A 224 6.39 9.29 3.37
C ASN A 224 5.43 10.11 4.26
N ILE A 225 5.00 9.58 5.41
CA ILE A 225 4.17 10.34 6.35
C ILE A 225 5.06 11.38 7.07
N PRO A 226 4.73 12.68 7.03
CA PRO A 226 5.53 13.72 7.68
C PRO A 226 5.42 13.65 9.19
N SER A 227 6.46 14.13 9.89
CA SER A 227 6.57 14.05 11.37
C SER A 227 5.36 14.62 12.11
N TYR A 228 4.79 15.73 11.63
CA TYR A 228 3.61 16.34 12.23
C TYR A 228 2.37 15.43 12.16
N ALA A 229 2.23 14.63 11.10
CA ALA A 229 1.09 13.72 10.92
C ALA A 229 1.31 12.37 11.61
N LYS A 230 2.57 11.98 11.85
CA LYS A 230 2.90 10.73 12.57
C LYS A 230 2.34 10.68 14.00
N GLN A 231 2.03 11.83 14.61
CA GLN A 231 1.53 11.90 15.99
C GLN A 231 0.18 11.21 16.20
N MET A 232 -0.64 11.04 15.14
CA MET A 232 -1.91 10.32 15.24
C MET A 232 -1.73 8.79 15.19
N LEU A 233 -0.54 8.30 14.86
CA LEU A 233 -0.27 6.88 14.71
C LEU A 233 0.12 6.31 16.06
N VAL A 234 -0.61 5.29 16.52
CA VAL A 234 -0.43 4.71 17.85
C VAL A 234 -0.26 3.19 17.77
N ALA A 235 0.40 2.63 18.78
CA ALA A 235 0.45 1.18 18.97
C ALA A 235 -0.94 0.63 19.28
N ASP A 236 -1.15 -0.65 18.98
CA ASP A 236 -2.33 -1.37 19.47
C ASP A 236 -2.34 -1.43 21.02
N ASP A 237 -3.52 -1.59 21.62
CA ASP A 237 -3.65 -1.67 23.08
C ASP A 237 -2.79 -2.79 23.69
N GLY A 238 -1.98 -2.45 24.69
CA GLY A 238 -1.02 -3.36 25.31
C GLY A 238 0.29 -3.53 24.55
N TYR A 239 0.50 -2.79 23.46
CA TYR A 239 1.75 -2.78 22.68
C TYR A 239 2.50 -1.44 22.81
N GLU A 240 3.75 -1.46 22.38
CA GLU A 240 4.60 -0.30 22.13
C GLU A 240 5.21 -0.43 20.73
N LEU A 241 5.39 0.71 20.04
CA LEU A 241 5.97 0.74 18.70
C LEU A 241 7.49 0.59 18.76
N PHE A 242 8.06 -0.07 17.76
CA PHE A 242 9.50 -0.07 17.51
C PHE A 242 9.81 0.30 16.05
N GLU A 243 10.94 0.95 15.86
CA GLU A 243 11.55 1.18 14.54
C GLU A 243 13.02 0.84 14.66
N ALA A 244 13.48 -0.15 13.87
CA ALA A 244 14.86 -0.58 13.81
C ALA A 244 15.49 -0.05 12.51
N ASP A 245 16.40 0.91 12.63
CA ASP A 245 16.97 1.69 11.51
C ASP A 245 18.44 1.36 11.25
N ASN A 246 18.84 1.29 9.97
CA ASN A 246 20.23 1.11 9.57
C ASN A 246 20.93 2.48 9.44
N SER A 247 21.70 2.87 10.46
CA SER A 247 22.39 4.17 10.45
C SER A 247 23.34 4.32 9.27
N GLN A 248 23.12 5.37 8.46
CA GLN A 248 24.01 5.79 7.37
C GLN A 248 24.27 4.71 6.31
N SER A 249 23.30 3.82 6.08
CA SER A 249 23.44 2.64 5.21
C SER A 249 23.90 2.97 3.78
N GLU A 250 23.30 3.96 3.11
CA GLU A 250 23.70 4.37 1.75
C GLU A 250 25.15 4.89 1.68
N GLY A 251 25.64 5.56 2.75
CA GLY A 251 27.02 6.03 2.83
C GLY A 251 28.01 4.87 2.95
N ARG A 252 27.72 3.92 3.85
CA ARG A 252 28.51 2.69 4.06
C ARG A 252 28.57 1.85 2.80
N THR A 253 27.41 1.53 2.22
CA THR A 253 27.32 0.74 0.99
C THR A 253 28.07 1.39 -0.17
N THR A 254 28.02 2.72 -0.31
CA THR A 254 28.85 3.43 -1.31
C THR A 254 30.34 3.26 -1.06
N ALA A 255 30.78 3.40 0.19
CA ALA A 255 32.19 3.22 0.57
C ALA A 255 32.71 1.82 0.25
N TYR A 256 31.91 0.80 0.57
CA TYR A 256 32.24 -0.61 0.31
C TYR A 256 32.18 -0.96 -1.18
N CYS A 257 31.13 -0.56 -1.91
CA CYS A 257 31.03 -0.80 -3.35
C CYS A 257 32.19 -0.15 -4.11
N ALA A 258 32.59 1.06 -3.71
CA ALA A 258 33.73 1.75 -4.30
C ALA A 258 35.08 1.26 -3.78
N GLN A 259 35.12 0.52 -2.67
CA GLN A 259 36.36 0.12 -1.97
C GLN A 259 37.24 1.33 -1.61
N GLU A 260 36.64 2.39 -1.04
CA GLU A 260 37.34 3.62 -0.66
C GLU A 260 37.75 3.57 0.82
N PRO A 261 39.03 3.28 1.15
CA PRO A 261 39.44 3.05 2.53
C PRO A 261 39.27 4.27 3.42
N ALA A 262 39.49 5.49 2.90
CA ALA A 262 39.35 6.71 3.67
C ALA A 262 37.88 6.97 4.06
N LEU A 263 36.94 6.65 3.15
CA LEU A 263 35.50 6.79 3.41
C LEU A 263 35.00 5.71 4.37
N ILE A 264 35.50 4.47 4.24
CA ILE A 264 35.22 3.38 5.19
C ILE A 264 35.69 3.78 6.58
N ALA A 265 36.94 4.24 6.73
CA ALA A 265 37.49 4.70 7.99
C ALA A 265 36.66 5.84 8.61
N ALA A 266 36.24 6.82 7.80
CA ALA A 266 35.41 7.93 8.27
C ALA A 266 34.02 7.49 8.77
N LEU A 267 33.45 6.41 8.21
CA LEU A 267 32.14 5.87 8.58
C LEU A 267 32.18 4.89 9.76
N GLU A 268 33.30 4.18 9.96
CA GLU A 268 33.42 3.10 10.94
C GLU A 268 34.12 3.51 12.24
N THR A 269 34.76 4.67 12.28
CA THR A 269 35.40 5.16 13.50
C THR A 269 34.37 5.37 14.62
N ALA A 270 34.45 4.53 15.65
CA ALA A 270 33.54 4.59 16.80
C ALA A 270 33.64 5.93 17.53
N GLY A 271 32.49 6.42 18.03
CA GLY A 271 32.41 7.67 18.80
C GLY A 271 32.58 8.96 18.00
N ARG A 272 32.85 8.88 16.68
CA ARG A 272 32.93 10.06 15.80
C ARG A 272 31.69 10.20 14.92
N ASP A 273 31.24 11.43 14.77
CA ASP A 273 30.17 11.77 13.83
C ASP A 273 30.75 11.88 12.42
N PHE A 274 30.30 10.97 11.55
CA PHE A 274 30.71 10.91 10.15
C PHE A 274 30.66 12.28 9.45
N TYR A 275 29.55 13.00 9.58
CA TYR A 275 29.40 14.28 8.91
C TYR A 275 30.34 15.33 9.48
N ARG A 276 30.58 15.38 10.79
CA ARG A 276 31.59 16.29 11.36
C ARG A 276 33.00 15.97 10.87
N THR A 277 33.36 14.69 10.74
CA THR A 277 34.64 14.27 10.14
C THR A 277 34.80 14.79 8.71
N LEU A 278 33.73 14.82 7.90
CA LEU A 278 33.77 15.42 6.56
C LEU A 278 34.06 16.92 6.58
N GLY A 279 33.62 17.65 7.62
CA GLY A 279 33.91 19.08 7.76
C GLY A 279 35.41 19.35 7.88
N THR A 280 36.09 18.50 8.64
CA THR A 280 37.55 18.52 8.75
C THR A 280 38.21 18.12 7.43
N LEU A 281 37.75 17.07 6.76
CA LEU A 281 38.35 16.60 5.51
C LEU A 281 38.16 17.57 4.33
N PHE A 282 37.01 18.24 4.22
CA PHE A 282 36.68 19.09 3.07
C PHE A 282 37.15 20.53 3.24
N PHE A 283 37.15 21.05 4.47
CA PHE A 283 37.35 22.47 4.74
C PHE A 283 38.43 22.75 5.77
N ASN A 284 39.15 21.73 6.27
CA ASN A 284 40.12 21.86 7.35
C ASN A 284 39.56 22.53 8.62
N ILE A 285 38.24 22.43 8.85
CA ILE A 285 37.61 22.92 10.08
C ILE A 285 37.89 21.91 11.21
N PRO A 286 38.40 22.32 12.38
CA PRO A 286 38.57 21.44 13.53
C PRO A 286 37.28 20.71 13.88
N TYR A 287 37.36 19.42 14.24
CA TYR A 287 36.19 18.55 14.41
C TYR A 287 35.16 19.12 15.41
N GLU A 288 35.65 19.73 16.48
CA GLU A 288 34.88 20.36 17.55
C GLU A 288 34.17 21.65 17.10
N GLU A 289 34.69 22.31 16.07
CA GLU A 289 34.16 23.57 15.52
C GLU A 289 33.13 23.36 14.41
N VAL A 290 32.91 22.11 13.97
CA VAL A 290 31.89 21.80 12.97
C VAL A 290 30.49 21.96 13.56
N THR A 291 29.89 23.12 13.27
CA THR A 291 28.53 23.47 13.73
C THR A 291 27.45 22.52 13.19
N ASP A 292 26.33 22.40 13.91
CA ASP A 292 25.19 21.58 13.48
C ASP A 292 24.53 22.10 12.21
N PHE A 293 24.57 23.41 11.97
CA PHE A 293 24.16 23.99 10.69
C PHE A 293 25.01 23.41 9.55
N PHE A 294 26.33 23.47 9.68
CA PHE A 294 27.25 23.01 8.65
C PHE A 294 27.13 21.50 8.43
N ARG A 295 27.02 20.73 9.51
CA ARG A 295 26.76 19.29 9.50
C ARG A 295 25.47 18.94 8.72
N ASN A 296 24.34 19.54 9.09
CA ASN A 296 23.02 19.12 8.61
C ASN A 296 22.61 19.73 7.28
N LYS A 297 23.02 20.98 7.01
CA LYS A 297 22.59 21.74 5.84
C LYS A 297 23.62 21.73 4.70
N VAL A 298 24.91 21.55 5.01
CA VAL A 298 25.98 21.56 4.00
C VAL A 298 26.52 20.15 3.77
N LEU A 299 27.20 19.56 4.76
CA LEU A 299 27.94 18.30 4.60
C LEU A 299 27.03 17.12 4.26
N LYS A 300 25.91 16.97 4.97
CA LYS A 300 24.91 15.94 4.65
C LYS A 300 24.35 16.07 3.23
N ARG A 301 24.19 17.31 2.73
CA ARG A 301 23.73 17.56 1.38
C ARG A 301 24.80 17.22 0.35
N ILE A 302 26.07 17.55 0.60
CA ILE A 302 27.20 17.17 -0.28
C ILE A 302 27.25 15.65 -0.47
N VAL A 303 27.17 14.88 0.62
CA VAL A 303 27.16 13.40 0.55
C VAL A 303 25.98 12.90 -0.29
N HIS A 304 24.77 13.39 -0.01
CA HIS A 304 23.59 13.02 -0.78
C HIS A 304 23.67 13.46 -2.25
N GLY A 305 24.28 14.61 -2.54
CA GLY A 305 24.51 15.05 -3.91
C GLY A 305 25.48 14.14 -4.65
N THR A 306 26.55 13.71 -3.98
CA THR A 306 27.63 12.94 -4.60
C THR A 306 27.24 11.49 -4.83
N ASN A 307 26.56 10.85 -3.88
CA ASN A 307 26.03 9.47 -4.03
C ASN A 307 25.11 9.32 -5.25
N TYR A 308 24.51 10.41 -5.72
CA TYR A 308 23.57 10.45 -6.86
C TYR A 308 24.15 11.19 -8.09
N MET A 309 25.47 11.43 -8.07
CA MET A 309 26.20 12.16 -9.11
C MET A 309 25.47 13.45 -9.55
N MET A 310 25.01 14.25 -8.60
CA MET A 310 24.30 15.50 -8.91
C MET A 310 25.20 16.47 -9.66
N GLY A 311 24.63 17.17 -10.65
CA GLY A 311 25.28 18.32 -11.26
C GLY A 311 25.06 19.57 -10.40
N GLY A 312 25.91 20.59 -10.55
CA GLY A 312 25.82 21.83 -9.78
C GLY A 312 24.43 22.46 -9.78
N LYS A 313 23.72 22.46 -10.91
CA LYS A 313 22.33 22.95 -11.00
C LYS A 313 21.37 22.18 -10.08
N THR A 314 21.32 20.85 -10.19
CA THR A 314 20.45 20.00 -9.35
C THR A 314 20.83 20.11 -7.87
N PHE A 315 22.12 20.28 -7.59
CA PHE A 315 22.60 20.45 -6.23
C PHE A 315 22.15 21.79 -5.63
N THR A 316 22.21 22.89 -6.38
CA THR A 316 21.66 24.20 -5.97
C THR A 316 20.18 24.09 -5.57
N GLU A 317 19.38 23.37 -6.37
CA GLU A 317 17.96 23.11 -6.05
C GLU A 317 17.79 22.28 -4.77
N ASN A 318 18.66 21.31 -4.51
CA ASN A 318 18.56 20.40 -3.35
C ASN A 318 19.05 21.02 -2.04
N ILE A 319 20.17 21.74 -2.06
CA ILE A 319 20.77 22.39 -0.88
C ILE A 319 20.05 23.68 -0.52
N GLY A 320 19.48 24.37 -1.51
CA GLY A 320 18.83 25.66 -1.36
C GLY A 320 19.82 26.83 -1.51
N ILE A 321 19.38 27.86 -2.25
CA ILE A 321 20.21 29.03 -2.56
C ILE A 321 20.67 29.80 -1.31
N VAL A 322 19.79 29.91 -0.30
CA VAL A 322 20.09 30.59 0.97
C VAL A 322 21.27 29.94 1.69
N VAL A 323 21.30 28.61 1.72
CA VAL A 323 22.38 27.85 2.37
C VAL A 323 23.71 28.10 1.65
N LEU A 324 23.72 28.20 0.32
CA LEU A 324 24.93 28.50 -0.44
C LEU A 324 25.47 29.90 -0.13
N TYR A 325 24.61 30.91 -0.05
CA TYR A 325 25.00 32.28 0.34
C TYR A 325 25.55 32.36 1.76
N GLU A 326 24.99 31.61 2.70
CA GLU A 326 25.50 31.56 4.09
C GLU A 326 26.82 30.76 4.20
N THR A 327 27.04 29.81 3.31
CA THR A 327 28.21 28.91 3.35
C THR A 327 29.42 29.54 2.67
N ALA A 328 29.25 30.21 1.54
CA ALA A 328 30.37 30.72 0.74
C ALA A 328 31.34 31.63 1.53
N PRO A 329 30.89 32.63 2.31
CA PRO A 329 31.81 33.48 3.10
C PRO A 329 32.56 32.70 4.18
N LYS A 330 31.96 31.66 4.76
CA LYS A 330 32.57 30.83 5.81
C LYS A 330 33.73 29.98 5.29
N VAL A 331 33.76 29.74 3.99
CA VAL A 331 34.82 28.98 3.31
C VAL A 331 35.70 29.88 2.43
N GLY A 332 35.62 31.21 2.62
CA GLY A 332 36.45 32.19 1.92
C GLY A 332 36.06 32.47 0.47
N ILE A 333 34.87 32.06 0.02
CA ILE A 333 34.40 32.23 -1.37
C ILE A 333 33.40 33.38 -1.46
N LYS A 334 33.60 34.25 -2.44
CA LYS A 334 32.71 35.35 -2.79
C LYS A 334 31.83 34.97 -3.98
N LEU A 335 30.50 35.03 -3.78
CA LEU A 335 29.54 34.73 -4.84
C LEU A 335 29.29 35.97 -5.70
N VAL A 336 29.49 35.84 -7.02
CA VAL A 336 29.30 36.91 -8.02
C VAL A 336 28.56 36.37 -9.25
N GLU A 337 27.89 37.24 -10.01
CA GLU A 337 27.21 36.84 -11.25
C GLU A 337 28.18 36.53 -12.38
N ILE A 338 29.27 37.31 -12.47
CA ILE A 338 30.32 37.18 -13.48
C ILE A 338 31.65 37.17 -12.73
N PRO A 339 32.30 36.01 -12.57
CA PRO A 339 33.62 35.91 -11.98
C PRO A 339 34.64 36.68 -12.82
N THR A 340 35.49 37.45 -12.16
CA THR A 340 36.64 38.08 -12.83
C THR A 340 37.60 36.98 -13.29
N LYS A 341 38.13 37.10 -14.51
CA LYS A 341 39.16 36.19 -15.01
C LYS A 341 40.34 36.24 -14.03
N ASP A 342 40.76 35.09 -13.51
CA ASP A 342 41.87 34.89 -12.55
C ASP A 342 41.58 35.16 -11.06
N ALA A 343 40.33 35.47 -10.67
CA ALA A 343 39.94 35.57 -9.27
C ALA A 343 39.46 34.20 -8.72
N GLU A 344 40.37 33.37 -8.19
CA GLU A 344 40.07 32.01 -7.70
C GLU A 344 39.00 31.96 -6.59
N MET A 345 38.86 33.05 -5.81
CA MET A 345 37.90 33.17 -4.71
C MET A 345 36.54 33.72 -5.16
N GLU A 346 36.34 34.06 -6.44
CA GLU A 346 35.07 34.52 -6.99
C GLU A 346 34.38 33.41 -7.81
N MET A 347 33.14 33.08 -7.46
CA MET A 347 32.38 32.02 -8.13
C MET A 347 30.93 32.41 -8.37
N THR A 348 30.34 31.92 -9.46
CA THR A 348 28.88 31.87 -9.55
C THR A 348 28.30 30.84 -8.59
N ILE A 349 27.03 30.98 -8.23
CA ILE A 349 26.32 30.00 -7.37
C ILE A 349 26.45 28.56 -7.92
N ARG A 350 26.34 28.40 -9.25
CA ARG A 350 26.44 27.07 -9.89
C ARG A 350 27.87 26.51 -9.83
N GLN A 351 28.88 27.37 -10.00
CA GLN A 351 30.28 26.97 -9.84
C GLN A 351 30.58 26.58 -8.40
N PHE A 352 30.11 27.36 -7.42
CA PHE A 352 30.28 27.05 -6.01
C PHE A 352 29.57 25.74 -5.62
N ALA A 353 28.34 25.53 -6.09
CA ALA A 353 27.62 24.28 -5.91
C ALA A 353 28.38 23.08 -6.51
N LYS A 354 29.00 23.24 -7.68
CA LYS A 354 29.85 22.22 -8.29
C LYS A 354 31.15 22.00 -7.48
N TYR A 355 31.79 23.06 -7.02
CA TYR A 355 32.97 23.01 -6.18
C TYR A 355 32.72 22.20 -4.89
N LEU A 356 31.61 22.46 -4.20
CA LEU A 356 31.22 21.70 -3.00
C LEU A 356 31.06 20.20 -3.25
N LEU A 357 30.57 19.80 -4.43
CA LEU A 357 30.49 18.39 -4.83
C LEU A 357 31.86 17.81 -5.19
N ASP A 358 32.71 18.60 -5.86
CA ASP A 358 34.04 18.16 -6.26
C ASP A 358 34.98 17.96 -5.06
N LEU A 359 34.82 18.74 -3.97
CA LEU A 359 35.54 18.56 -2.70
C LEU A 359 35.37 17.14 -2.12
N TYR A 360 34.25 16.48 -2.36
CA TYR A 360 34.04 15.11 -1.90
C TYR A 360 35.07 14.14 -2.51
N HIS A 361 35.51 14.39 -3.74
CA HIS A 361 36.37 13.48 -4.48
C HIS A 361 37.87 13.66 -4.17
N GLU A 362 38.25 14.71 -3.45
CA GLU A 362 39.64 14.94 -3.03
C GLU A 362 40.10 13.94 -1.96
N PRO A 363 39.41 13.79 -0.81
CA PRO A 363 39.75 12.76 0.17
C PRO A 363 39.29 11.36 -0.27
N PHE A 364 38.38 11.25 -1.26
CA PHE A 364 37.79 9.98 -1.71
C PHE A 364 37.97 9.74 -3.22
N PRO A 365 39.22 9.64 -3.72
CA PRO A 365 39.51 9.58 -5.15
C PRO A 365 39.04 8.27 -5.83
N ARG A 366 38.90 7.16 -5.09
CA ARG A 366 38.48 5.87 -5.65
C ARG A 366 37.04 5.89 -6.15
N ILE A 367 36.20 6.76 -5.59
CA ILE A 367 34.79 6.93 -5.98
C ILE A 367 34.68 7.28 -7.48
N ARG A 368 35.49 8.21 -7.99
CA ARG A 368 35.49 8.54 -9.42
C ARG A 368 35.97 7.39 -10.30
N LYS A 369 36.92 6.59 -9.83
CA LYS A 369 37.39 5.39 -10.53
C LYS A 369 36.28 4.34 -10.62
N TRP A 370 35.54 4.15 -9.53
CA TRP A 370 34.40 3.23 -9.46
C TRP A 370 33.29 3.60 -10.45
N TYR A 371 33.01 4.90 -10.67
CA TYR A 371 32.07 5.33 -11.71
C TYR A 371 32.52 4.88 -13.11
N GLY A 372 33.83 4.91 -13.39
CA GLY A 372 34.42 4.43 -14.64
C GLY A 372 34.35 2.90 -14.79
N GLU A 373 34.49 2.17 -13.70
CA GLU A 373 34.34 0.71 -13.65
C GLU A 373 32.91 0.28 -13.99
N ILE A 374 31.90 0.89 -13.36
CA ILE A 374 30.48 0.66 -13.68
C ILE A 374 30.22 0.94 -15.16
N LYS A 375 30.75 2.06 -15.67
CA LYS A 375 30.61 2.42 -17.08
C LYS A 375 31.17 1.32 -17.99
N THR A 376 32.34 0.78 -17.64
CA THR A 376 33.03 -0.26 -18.43
C THR A 376 32.32 -1.60 -18.34
N GLU A 377 31.88 -2.01 -17.14
CA GLU A 377 31.14 -3.26 -16.91
C GLU A 377 29.87 -3.30 -17.75
N VAL A 378 29.04 -2.26 -17.67
CA VAL A 378 27.76 -2.21 -18.37
C VAL A 378 27.97 -2.06 -19.88
N ALA A 379 28.97 -1.29 -20.32
CA ALA A 379 29.27 -1.16 -21.75
C ALA A 379 29.75 -2.48 -22.37
N THR A 380 30.42 -3.33 -21.59
CA THR A 380 30.97 -4.61 -22.06
C THR A 380 29.94 -5.74 -21.98
N THR A 381 29.17 -5.80 -20.90
CA THR A 381 28.28 -6.94 -20.61
C THR A 381 26.81 -6.66 -20.92
N GLY A 382 26.38 -5.40 -20.87
CA GLY A 382 24.95 -5.04 -20.87
C GLY A 382 24.25 -5.30 -19.53
N TYR A 383 24.99 -5.63 -18.47
CA TYR A 383 24.48 -5.92 -17.14
C TYR A 383 25.23 -5.13 -16.07
N ILE A 384 24.58 -4.95 -14.93
CA ILE A 384 25.22 -4.59 -13.68
C ILE A 384 24.88 -5.64 -12.63
N VAL A 385 25.88 -6.10 -11.89
CA VAL A 385 25.69 -7.08 -10.82
C VAL A 385 25.95 -6.42 -9.47
N SER A 386 24.96 -6.46 -8.59
CA SER A 386 25.11 -5.95 -7.23
C SER A 386 25.92 -6.91 -6.36
N PRO A 387 26.51 -6.45 -5.24
CA PRO A 387 27.41 -7.29 -4.44
C PRO A 387 26.80 -8.59 -3.89
N LEU A 388 25.48 -8.62 -3.64
CA LEU A 388 24.76 -9.83 -3.19
C LEU A 388 24.23 -10.70 -4.34
N GLY A 389 24.60 -10.37 -5.59
CA GLY A 389 24.32 -11.18 -6.77
C GLY A 389 23.04 -10.78 -7.52
N HIS A 390 22.37 -9.69 -7.14
CA HIS A 390 21.25 -9.16 -7.93
C HIS A 390 21.76 -8.71 -9.30
N VAL A 391 21.16 -9.24 -10.38
CA VAL A 391 21.54 -8.88 -11.76
C VAL A 391 20.50 -7.96 -12.39
N ARG A 392 20.93 -6.79 -12.85
CA ARG A 392 20.09 -5.88 -13.64
C ARG A 392 20.61 -5.82 -15.07
N LYS A 393 19.71 -6.12 -16.03
CA LYS A 393 19.95 -5.90 -17.47
C LYS A 393 19.72 -4.44 -17.83
N CYS A 394 20.60 -3.88 -18.63
CA CYS A 394 20.58 -2.50 -19.09
C CYS A 394 20.35 -2.46 -20.60
N PHE A 395 19.33 -1.72 -21.07
CA PHE A 395 19.01 -1.64 -22.51
C PHE A 395 19.67 -0.47 -23.25
N GLY A 396 20.07 0.58 -22.52
CA GLY A 396 20.66 1.79 -23.09
C GLY A 396 22.16 1.73 -23.36
N ASN A 397 22.69 2.75 -24.04
CA ASN A 397 24.13 2.92 -24.23
C ASN A 397 24.70 3.85 -23.15
N ILE A 398 25.28 3.25 -22.11
CA ILE A 398 25.86 3.96 -20.96
C ILE A 398 27.01 4.92 -21.32
N THR A 399 27.65 4.74 -22.48
CA THR A 399 28.73 5.63 -22.93
C THR A 399 28.22 6.99 -23.42
N ARG A 400 26.96 7.04 -23.88
CA ARG A 400 26.32 8.23 -24.45
C ARG A 400 25.25 8.83 -23.54
N ASP A 401 24.66 8.02 -22.65
CA ASP A 401 23.61 8.46 -21.74
C ASP A 401 24.16 8.70 -20.32
N HIS A 402 24.39 9.97 -19.99
CA HIS A 402 24.84 10.37 -18.67
C HIS A 402 23.78 10.13 -17.57
N ASN A 403 22.49 10.18 -17.88
CA ASN A 403 21.44 9.92 -16.89
C ASN A 403 21.40 8.44 -16.52
N MET A 404 21.59 7.56 -17.50
CA MET A 404 21.75 6.13 -17.28
C MET A 404 22.94 5.84 -16.37
N LEU A 405 24.11 6.44 -16.62
CA LEU A 405 25.29 6.28 -15.74
C LEU A 405 24.99 6.72 -14.31
N ARG A 406 24.40 7.90 -14.12
CA ARG A 406 24.01 8.40 -12.79
C ARG A 406 23.06 7.46 -12.07
N SER A 407 22.08 6.91 -12.78
CA SER A 407 21.11 5.96 -12.23
C SER A 407 21.76 4.66 -11.80
N LEU A 408 22.74 4.14 -12.57
CA LEU A 408 23.40 2.87 -12.29
C LEU A 408 24.44 2.98 -11.17
N VAL A 409 25.14 4.11 -11.08
CA VAL A 409 26.01 4.43 -9.94
C VAL A 409 25.20 4.46 -8.63
N ALA A 410 24.05 5.15 -8.62
CA ALA A 410 23.17 5.17 -7.45
C ALA A 410 22.56 3.78 -7.15
N HIS A 411 22.31 2.98 -8.20
CA HIS A 411 21.67 1.68 -8.07
C HIS A 411 22.46 0.69 -7.21
N GLN A 412 23.78 0.55 -7.39
CA GLN A 412 24.56 -0.44 -6.62
C GLN A 412 24.49 -0.19 -5.11
N SER A 413 24.76 1.05 -4.67
CA SER A 413 24.70 1.40 -3.24
C SER A 413 23.31 1.25 -2.65
N GLN A 414 22.28 1.76 -3.36
CA GLN A 414 20.89 1.66 -2.91
C GLN A 414 20.42 0.22 -2.83
N ASN A 415 20.74 -0.58 -3.85
CA ASN A 415 20.34 -1.97 -3.89
C ASN A 415 21.00 -2.76 -2.77
N LEU A 416 22.31 -2.61 -2.54
CA LEU A 416 22.97 -3.28 -1.42
C LEU A 416 22.35 -2.89 -0.07
N SER A 417 22.11 -1.60 0.16
CA SER A 417 21.48 -1.09 1.38
C SER A 417 20.12 -1.75 1.64
N VAL A 418 19.30 -1.83 0.58
CA VAL A 418 17.95 -2.39 0.66
C VAL A 418 17.97 -3.92 0.75
N GLU A 419 18.86 -4.61 0.07
CA GLU A 419 18.97 -6.07 0.17
C GLU A 419 19.33 -6.50 1.60
N ILE A 420 20.25 -5.78 2.25
CA ILE A 420 20.59 -6.02 3.66
C ILE A 420 19.36 -5.81 4.56
N LEU A 421 18.62 -4.71 4.34
CA LEU A 421 17.37 -4.44 5.06
C LEU A 421 16.31 -5.52 4.82
N ASN A 422 16.16 -5.97 3.58
CA ASN A 422 15.21 -7.00 3.17
C ASN A 422 15.54 -8.36 3.80
N ILE A 423 16.83 -8.69 3.96
CA ILE A 423 17.26 -9.88 4.71
C ILE A 423 16.80 -9.73 6.16
N GLY A 424 17.10 -8.61 6.83
CA GLY A 424 16.66 -8.37 8.21
C GLY A 424 15.14 -8.40 8.37
N PHE A 425 14.40 -7.81 7.44
CA PHE A 425 12.93 -7.82 7.42
C PHE A 425 12.37 -9.23 7.31
N THR A 426 12.95 -10.05 6.42
CA THR A 426 12.59 -11.45 6.24
C THR A 426 12.91 -12.28 7.48
N ARG A 427 14.07 -12.06 8.10
CA ARG A 427 14.48 -12.74 9.34
C ARG A 427 13.57 -12.39 10.50
N ILE A 428 13.26 -11.11 10.72
CA ILE A 428 12.29 -10.69 11.76
C ILE A 428 10.96 -11.41 11.56
N TYR A 429 10.48 -11.50 10.32
CA TYR A 429 9.22 -12.19 10.04
C TYR A 429 9.29 -13.69 10.35
N HIS A 430 10.31 -14.40 9.86
CA HIS A 430 10.39 -15.86 10.01
C HIS A 430 10.87 -16.33 11.38
N GLU A 431 11.84 -15.64 11.98
CA GLU A 431 12.49 -16.04 13.24
C GLU A 431 11.74 -15.50 14.46
N LEU A 432 11.02 -14.37 14.32
CA LEU A 432 10.35 -13.71 15.45
C LEU A 432 8.83 -13.67 15.31
N VAL A 433 8.28 -13.23 14.17
CA VAL A 433 6.82 -13.03 14.03
C VAL A 433 6.06 -14.34 13.87
N LEU A 434 6.45 -15.20 12.93
CA LEU A 434 5.77 -16.47 12.68
C LEU A 434 5.74 -17.45 13.86
N PRO A 435 6.83 -17.67 14.61
CA PRO A 435 6.81 -18.61 15.74
C PRO A 435 6.16 -18.02 17.00
N ASP A 436 5.98 -16.70 17.05
CA ASP A 436 5.44 -16.02 18.22
C ASP A 436 3.90 -15.96 18.20
N LYS A 437 3.29 -15.91 19.39
CA LYS A 437 1.82 -15.85 19.55
C LYS A 437 1.29 -14.41 19.52
N GLY A 438 1.90 -13.55 18.69
CA GLY A 438 1.47 -12.17 18.43
C GLY A 438 1.98 -11.11 19.40
N ASN A 439 2.93 -11.43 20.30
CA ASN A 439 3.67 -10.48 21.13
C ASN A 439 4.59 -9.57 20.30
N ILE A 440 5.01 -9.97 19.11
CA ILE A 440 5.67 -9.10 18.12
C ILE A 440 4.86 -9.07 16.83
N ARG A 441 4.66 -7.87 16.26
CA ARG A 441 3.97 -7.69 14.99
C ARG A 441 4.74 -6.74 14.10
N LEU A 442 5.18 -7.24 12.95
CA LEU A 442 5.84 -6.45 11.92
C LEU A 442 4.79 -5.63 11.16
N LYS A 443 5.04 -4.33 11.00
CA LYS A 443 4.08 -3.41 10.40
C LYS A 443 4.52 -2.97 9.02
N ALA A 444 5.74 -2.45 8.86
CA ALA A 444 6.19 -2.00 7.54
C ALA A 444 7.72 -1.95 7.42
N GLN A 445 8.19 -1.90 6.18
CA GLN A 445 9.52 -1.39 5.86
C GLN A 445 9.40 0.09 5.46
N ILE A 446 10.02 0.99 6.23
CA ILE A 446 9.99 2.43 6.03
C ILE A 446 11.40 2.90 5.63
N HIS A 447 11.61 3.11 4.34
CA HIS A 447 12.92 3.49 3.80
C HIS A 447 14.03 2.51 4.19
N ASP A 448 14.87 2.88 5.16
CA ASP A 448 16.03 2.13 5.62
C ASP A 448 15.77 1.48 7.01
N SER A 449 14.51 1.47 7.46
CA SER A 449 14.09 0.93 8.75
C SER A 449 12.99 -0.13 8.65
N ASN A 450 12.99 -1.04 9.63
CA ASN A 450 11.94 -2.02 9.86
C ASN A 450 11.09 -1.58 11.05
N PHE A 451 9.81 -1.38 10.81
CA PHE A 451 8.83 -0.82 11.74
C PHE A 451 7.84 -1.90 12.19
N GLY A 452 7.56 -1.92 13.49
CA GLY A 452 6.62 -2.86 14.07
C GLY A 452 6.12 -2.41 15.44
N GLN A 453 5.51 -3.36 16.16
CA GLN A 453 5.14 -3.18 17.55
C GLN A 453 5.41 -4.47 18.34
N ILE A 454 5.64 -4.32 19.64
CA ILE A 454 5.86 -5.41 20.59
C ILE A 454 4.97 -5.23 21.81
N ARG A 455 4.63 -6.33 22.48
CA ARG A 455 3.83 -6.29 23.71
C ARG A 455 4.63 -5.58 24.80
N LYS A 456 3.97 -4.68 25.54
CA LYS A 456 4.59 -3.96 26.66
C LYS A 456 5.22 -4.95 27.63
N GLY A 457 6.44 -4.65 28.07
CA GLY A 457 7.23 -5.50 28.96
C GLY A 457 8.06 -6.58 28.27
N MET A 458 7.95 -6.72 26.94
CA MET A 458 8.77 -7.66 26.15
C MET A 458 9.91 -6.97 25.38
N ARG A 459 10.13 -5.67 25.60
CA ARG A 459 11.19 -4.87 24.95
C ARG A 459 12.56 -5.50 25.10
N ASP A 460 12.95 -5.83 26.32
CA ASP A 460 14.29 -6.39 26.60
C ASP A 460 14.50 -7.77 25.98
N TYR A 461 13.40 -8.49 25.71
CA TYR A 461 13.43 -9.77 25.04
C TYR A 461 13.55 -9.63 23.51
N TYR A 462 12.72 -8.79 22.88
CA TYR A 462 12.68 -8.68 21.43
C TYR A 462 13.71 -7.73 20.85
N ALA A 463 14.06 -6.65 21.55
CA ALA A 463 15.00 -5.67 21.05
C ALA A 463 16.34 -6.30 20.61
N PRO A 464 17.08 -7.04 21.45
CA PRO A 464 18.35 -7.66 21.04
C PRO A 464 18.19 -8.67 19.90
N ARG A 465 17.06 -9.40 19.83
CA ARG A 465 16.78 -10.37 18.75
C ARG A 465 16.46 -9.72 17.42
N ILE A 466 15.74 -8.61 17.44
CA ILE A 466 15.52 -7.77 16.26
C ILE A 466 16.87 -7.20 15.79
N LEU A 467 17.73 -6.76 16.70
CA LEU A 467 19.10 -6.35 16.35
C LEU A 467 19.89 -7.47 15.69
N GLU A 468 19.81 -8.68 16.24
CA GLU A 468 20.45 -9.86 15.67
C GLU A 468 19.91 -10.20 14.27
N CYS A 469 18.59 -10.05 14.05
CA CYS A 469 18.00 -10.23 12.73
C CYS A 469 18.51 -9.18 11.72
N MET A 470 18.69 -7.95 12.19
CA MET A 470 19.20 -6.83 11.39
C MET A 470 20.70 -6.90 11.16
N ASN A 471 21.44 -7.49 12.10
CA ASN A 471 22.85 -7.79 11.98
C ASN A 471 23.01 -9.04 11.10
N ASN A 472 23.45 -8.84 9.86
CA ASN A 472 23.55 -9.91 8.87
C ASN A 472 25.02 -10.26 8.57
N PRO A 473 25.78 -10.85 9.51
CA PRO A 473 27.12 -11.33 9.23
C PRO A 473 27.00 -12.58 8.36
N LYS A 474 27.00 -12.42 7.03
CA LYS A 474 27.06 -13.60 6.17
C LYS A 474 28.45 -14.23 6.28
N LYS A 475 28.55 -15.30 7.09
CA LYS A 475 29.57 -16.34 6.92
C LYS A 475 29.40 -16.98 5.54
N ASN A 476 30.47 -16.90 4.74
CA ASN A 476 30.82 -17.76 3.62
C ASN A 476 29.74 -18.07 2.55
N ARG A 477 29.75 -17.27 1.48
CA ARG A 477 29.68 -17.79 0.11
C ARG A 477 30.77 -17.12 -0.71
N ALA A 478 31.86 -17.86 -0.94
CA ALA A 478 32.88 -17.49 -1.90
C ALA A 478 32.21 -17.40 -3.28
N THR A 479 32.25 -16.21 -3.90
CA THR A 479 32.37 -15.93 -5.35
C THR A 479 32.00 -14.48 -5.74
N SER A 480 31.39 -13.66 -4.87
CA SER A 480 31.16 -12.22 -5.14
C SER A 480 31.65 -11.27 -4.04
N VAL A 481 31.74 -11.74 -2.80
CA VAL A 481 32.14 -10.97 -1.60
C VAL A 481 33.63 -10.59 -1.64
N GLU A 482 34.49 -11.46 -2.18
CA GLU A 482 35.94 -11.18 -2.36
C GLU A 482 36.20 -10.06 -3.36
N ARG A 483 35.34 -9.91 -4.39
CA ARG A 483 35.50 -8.88 -5.42
C ARG A 483 35.30 -7.46 -4.88
N TYR A 484 34.46 -7.31 -3.84
CA TYR A 484 34.11 -6.02 -3.23
C TYR A 484 34.75 -5.79 -1.85
N GLY A 485 35.52 -6.75 -1.31
CA GLY A 485 36.18 -6.56 -0.02
C GLY A 485 35.20 -6.34 1.14
N ILE A 486 33.98 -6.87 1.04
CA ILE A 486 32.99 -6.83 2.12
C ILE A 486 33.46 -7.84 3.18
N MET A 487 34.39 -7.41 4.03
CA MET A 487 35.00 -8.27 5.05
C MET A 487 33.96 -8.80 6.03
N GLN A 488 34.24 -10.00 6.53
CA GLN A 488 33.51 -10.74 7.56
C GLN A 488 33.30 -9.95 8.88
N ASP A 489 33.99 -8.82 9.06
CA ASP A 489 34.01 -8.02 10.30
C ASP A 489 33.35 -6.63 10.16
N ALA A 490 32.75 -6.32 9.02
CA ALA A 490 32.05 -5.06 8.86
C ALA A 490 30.83 -5.04 9.80
N ASN A 491 30.94 -4.29 10.91
CA ASN A 491 29.86 -3.94 11.82
C ASN A 491 28.84 -3.08 11.04
N TYR A 492 28.05 -3.73 10.19
CA TYR A 492 26.90 -3.17 9.50
C TYR A 492 25.77 -3.02 10.52
N GLY A 493 25.79 -1.93 11.27
CA GLY A 493 24.60 -1.49 11.98
C GLY A 493 24.92 -0.89 13.34
N LEU A 494 25.03 0.43 13.38
CA LEU A 494 24.53 1.14 14.56
C LEU A 494 23.01 1.15 14.41
N ILE A 495 22.32 0.27 15.13
CA ILE A 495 20.87 0.12 15.02
C ILE A 495 20.23 0.89 16.17
N VAL A 496 19.31 1.80 15.84
CA VAL A 496 18.63 2.64 16.82
C VAL A 496 17.20 2.16 16.95
N PHE A 497 16.80 1.74 18.15
CA PHE A 497 15.39 1.63 18.53
C PHE A 497 14.83 3.01 18.80
N ARG A 498 13.68 3.33 18.22
CA ARG A 498 12.93 4.54 18.54
C ARG A 498 11.56 4.17 19.10
N GLY A 499 11.32 4.51 20.37
CA GLY A 499 9.98 4.55 20.95
C GLY A 499 9.32 5.89 20.61
N PHE A 500 8.04 5.87 20.21
CA PHE A 500 7.32 7.09 19.82
C PHE A 500 6.97 8.03 21.00
N LYS A 501 7.23 7.62 22.26
CA LYS A 501 6.93 8.43 23.45
C LYS A 501 8.16 8.85 24.27
N ASP A 502 9.27 8.12 24.22
CA ASP A 502 10.52 8.46 24.91
C ASP A 502 11.72 8.07 24.04
N GLU A 503 12.60 9.03 23.74
CA GLU A 503 13.79 8.85 22.90
C GLU A 503 14.91 8.12 23.65
N GLU A 504 14.73 6.84 23.95
CA GLU A 504 15.81 6.04 24.52
C GLU A 504 16.62 5.36 23.41
N LYS A 505 17.72 6.00 23.01
CA LYS A 505 18.72 5.41 22.09
C LYS A 505 19.53 4.39 22.88
N ILE A 506 19.46 3.12 22.50
CA ILE A 506 20.37 2.09 23.00
C ILE A 506 21.48 1.89 21.95
N PRO A 507 22.65 2.54 22.09
CA PRO A 507 23.82 2.18 21.29
C PRO A 507 24.41 0.88 21.86
N LEU A 508 24.35 -0.21 21.10
CA LEU A 508 25.05 -1.45 21.44
C LEU A 508 26.27 -1.58 20.53
N HIS A 509 27.46 -1.40 21.09
CA HIS A 509 28.72 -1.73 20.42
C HIS A 509 28.99 -3.23 20.59
N LEU A 510 29.01 -3.98 19.49
CA LEU A 510 29.25 -5.43 19.47
C LEU A 510 30.56 -5.88 20.13
N SER A 511 31.53 -4.98 20.32
CA SER A 511 32.76 -5.26 21.05
C SER A 511 32.55 -5.57 22.54
N GLU A 512 31.42 -5.17 23.14
CA GLU A 512 31.15 -5.38 24.57
C GLU A 512 30.50 -6.74 24.88
N LEU A 513 30.01 -7.47 23.88
CA LEU A 513 29.37 -8.77 24.03
C LEU A 513 30.32 -9.97 23.84
N TYR A 514 31.47 -9.76 23.20
CA TYR A 514 32.44 -10.82 22.95
C TYR A 514 33.67 -10.68 23.86
N GLY A 515 33.51 -11.07 25.11
CA GLY A 515 34.63 -11.57 25.92
C GLY A 515 35.21 -12.79 25.19
N VAL A 516 36.44 -12.65 24.71
CA VAL A 516 37.17 -13.65 23.92
C VAL A 516 37.15 -15.02 24.60
N ALA A 517 36.45 -15.97 24.00
CA ALA A 517 36.69 -17.40 24.17
C ALA A 517 36.67 -18.05 22.78
N MET A 518 37.85 -18.11 22.16
CA MET A 518 38.11 -18.97 21.01
C MET A 518 37.91 -20.42 21.44
N VAL A 519 36.95 -21.13 20.83
CA VAL A 519 36.87 -22.59 20.90
C VAL A 519 37.37 -23.14 19.56
N PRO A 520 38.42 -23.97 19.55
CA PRO A 520 38.99 -24.54 18.33
C PRO A 520 38.32 -25.87 17.93
N ASP A 521 38.45 -26.16 16.62
CA ASP A 521 38.26 -27.43 15.91
C ASP A 521 36.82 -27.96 15.69
N ARG A 522 36.36 -28.02 14.43
CA ARG A 522 36.53 -29.11 13.42
C ARG A 522 35.72 -30.34 13.79
N GLU A 523 34.55 -30.46 13.15
CA GLU A 523 33.98 -31.67 12.53
C GLU A 523 32.46 -31.51 12.39
N VAL A 524 32.00 -30.86 11.32
CA VAL A 524 30.82 -31.29 10.53
C VAL A 524 30.98 -30.66 9.13
N ALA A 525 31.87 -31.24 8.33
CA ALA A 525 31.87 -31.05 6.90
C ALA A 525 31.20 -32.27 6.27
N MET A 526 30.30 -32.01 5.31
CA MET A 526 29.97 -32.80 4.12
C MET A 526 28.46 -32.94 3.90
N ARG A 527 27.90 -32.05 3.09
CA ARG A 527 27.48 -32.35 1.71
C ARG A 527 26.79 -31.12 1.09
N TYR A 528 26.82 -31.08 -0.25
CA TYR A 528 26.27 -30.11 -1.19
C TYR A 528 27.27 -29.13 -1.80
N ASP A 529 28.12 -29.71 -2.64
CA ASP A 529 28.75 -29.07 -3.79
C ASP A 529 27.96 -29.39 -5.08
N THR A 530 28.09 -28.49 -6.06
CA THR A 530 27.75 -28.56 -7.50
C THR A 530 26.33 -28.22 -8.00
N ILE A 531 26.25 -26.97 -8.51
CA ILE A 531 25.78 -26.54 -9.84
C ILE A 531 25.17 -27.62 -10.78
N SER A 532 23.93 -27.35 -11.21
CA SER A 532 23.17 -27.83 -12.38
C SER A 532 23.35 -29.28 -12.89
N GLU A 533 22.33 -30.09 -12.65
CA GLU A 533 21.91 -31.14 -13.60
C GLU A 533 20.45 -30.89 -14.02
N PRO A 534 20.06 -31.23 -15.27
CA PRO A 534 18.66 -31.19 -15.70
C PRO A 534 17.80 -32.14 -14.84
N PRO A 535 16.48 -31.90 -14.72
CA PRO A 535 15.60 -32.76 -13.92
C PRO A 535 15.69 -34.20 -14.40
N THR A 536 15.75 -35.11 -13.44
CA THR A 536 15.80 -36.56 -13.67
C THR A 536 14.53 -37.06 -14.35
N GLU A 537 14.59 -38.19 -15.07
CA GLU A 537 13.41 -38.79 -15.69
C GLU A 537 12.30 -39.09 -14.66
N GLU A 538 12.65 -39.43 -13.41
CA GLU A 538 11.70 -39.62 -12.31
C GLU A 538 10.99 -38.32 -11.90
N GLU A 539 11.65 -37.16 -11.96
CA GLU A 539 11.03 -35.86 -11.66
C GLU A 539 10.10 -35.39 -12.80
N ILE A 540 10.44 -35.73 -14.05
CA ILE A 540 9.59 -35.50 -15.22
C ILE A 540 8.37 -36.44 -15.19
N GLU A 541 8.54 -37.68 -14.74
CA GLU A 541 7.48 -38.67 -14.59
C GLU A 541 6.54 -38.34 -13.41
N ALA A 542 7.07 -37.85 -12.29
CA ALA A 542 6.28 -37.33 -11.17
C ALA A 542 5.41 -36.13 -11.57
N PHE A 543 5.92 -35.25 -12.43
CA PHE A 543 5.15 -34.11 -12.95
C PHE A 543 4.07 -34.54 -13.95
N ASN A 544 4.33 -35.58 -14.76
CA ASN A 544 3.32 -36.15 -15.67
C ASN A 544 2.23 -36.95 -14.94
N ASN A 545 2.55 -37.57 -13.80
CA ASN A 545 1.61 -38.33 -12.96
C ASN A 545 0.68 -37.44 -12.11
N MET A 546 0.96 -36.15 -11.96
CA MET A 546 0.03 -35.18 -11.34
C MET A 546 -1.17 -34.80 -12.21
N LYS A 547 -1.26 -35.28 -13.46
CA LYS A 547 -2.40 -35.01 -14.37
C LYS A 547 -3.66 -35.84 -14.11
N GLY A 548 -3.63 -36.79 -13.16
CA GLY A 548 -4.74 -37.72 -12.92
C GLY A 548 -5.25 -37.70 -11.49
N ILE A 549 -5.98 -36.65 -11.08
CA ILE A 549 -6.77 -36.69 -9.84
C ILE A 549 -8.18 -36.16 -10.10
N THR A 550 -9.13 -37.09 -10.21
CA THR A 550 -10.58 -36.88 -10.08
C THR A 550 -10.97 -36.91 -8.60
N MET A 551 -11.74 -35.93 -8.14
CA MET A 551 -12.24 -35.86 -6.76
C MET A 551 -13.49 -36.75 -6.57
N SER A 552 -13.46 -37.61 -5.56
CA SER A 552 -14.63 -38.27 -4.98
C SER A 552 -14.84 -37.78 -3.54
N SER A 553 -16.05 -37.35 -3.24
CA SER A 553 -16.53 -36.84 -1.95
C SER A 553 -17.03 -37.94 -1.04
N GLU A 554 -16.63 -37.97 0.23
CA GLU A 554 -17.41 -38.54 1.34
C GLU A 554 -16.81 -38.07 2.68
N ILE A 555 -17.54 -37.29 3.48
CA ILE A 555 -17.28 -37.12 4.93
C ILE A 555 -18.61 -37.13 5.68
N LYS A 556 -18.72 -38.09 6.61
CA LYS A 556 -19.83 -38.31 7.55
C LYS A 556 -19.72 -37.36 8.75
N GLY A 557 -20.87 -36.92 9.26
CA GLY A 557 -21.00 -36.02 10.40
C GLY A 557 -20.79 -36.68 11.77
N ASN A 558 -20.73 -35.85 12.80
CA ASN A 558 -21.10 -36.17 14.18
C ASN A 558 -21.32 -34.90 15.03
N GLU A 559 -22.12 -35.10 16.07
CA GLU A 559 -23.03 -34.20 16.78
C GLU A 559 -22.41 -33.19 17.77
N LYS A 560 -23.19 -32.16 18.14
CA LYS A 560 -22.95 -31.20 19.24
C LYS A 560 -23.70 -31.61 20.51
N GLN A 561 -23.18 -31.21 21.67
CA GLN A 561 -23.90 -31.09 22.95
C GLN A 561 -24.03 -29.60 23.35
N ALA A 562 -25.18 -29.23 23.93
CA ALA A 562 -25.58 -27.88 24.33
C ALA A 562 -25.84 -27.78 25.86
N VAL A 563 -25.71 -26.57 26.43
CA VAL A 563 -26.37 -26.03 27.66
C VAL A 563 -26.14 -24.49 27.65
N GLY A 564 -27.04 -23.52 27.90
CA GLY A 564 -28.48 -23.41 28.20
C GLY A 564 -28.85 -21.99 28.73
N GLY A 565 -30.11 -21.53 28.49
CA GLY A 565 -30.96 -20.57 29.27
C GLY A 565 -30.65 -19.04 29.27
N ILE A 566 -31.56 -18.06 29.29
CA ILE A 566 -33.02 -17.94 29.60
C ILE A 566 -33.66 -16.71 28.86
N GLU A 567 -34.97 -16.85 28.64
CA GLU A 567 -36.10 -16.09 28.03
C GLU A 567 -36.31 -14.59 28.33
N VAL A 568 -37.12 -13.90 27.46
CA VAL A 568 -38.31 -13.10 27.85
C VAL A 568 -39.40 -13.00 26.73
N SER A 569 -40.55 -13.66 26.99
CA SER A 569 -42.00 -13.43 26.72
C SER A 569 -42.62 -12.98 25.37
N ASP A 570 -43.38 -13.93 24.79
CA ASP A 570 -44.83 -13.95 24.46
C ASP A 570 -45.47 -12.97 23.45
N LEU A 571 -45.60 -13.46 22.22
CA LEU A 571 -46.80 -13.32 21.37
C LEU A 571 -47.33 -14.74 21.09
N ASP A 572 -48.64 -14.93 21.01
CA ASP A 572 -49.32 -16.23 21.05
C ASP A 572 -49.09 -17.07 19.76
N PHE A 573 -48.05 -17.92 19.78
CA PHE A 573 -47.56 -18.73 18.64
C PHE A 573 -48.36 -20.03 18.37
N ALA A 574 -49.31 -20.40 19.23
CA ALA A 574 -50.03 -21.68 19.09
C ALA A 574 -50.93 -21.73 17.85
N ALA A 575 -51.53 -20.61 17.46
CA ALA A 575 -52.38 -20.51 16.27
C ALA A 575 -51.60 -20.57 14.94
N PHE A 576 -50.30 -20.24 14.97
CA PHE A 576 -49.44 -20.21 13.78
C PHE A 576 -48.95 -21.61 13.40
N ASN A 577 -48.73 -22.47 14.40
CA ASN A 577 -48.26 -23.86 14.19
C ASN A 577 -49.34 -24.81 13.64
N GLU A 578 -50.63 -24.55 13.85
CA GLU A 578 -51.70 -25.39 13.28
C GLU A 578 -51.91 -25.12 11.78
N LEU A 579 -51.72 -23.90 11.30
CA LEU A 579 -51.90 -23.55 9.88
C LEU A 579 -50.72 -23.99 9.00
N ALA A 580 -49.49 -23.91 9.51
CA ALA A 580 -48.28 -24.24 8.74
C ALA A 580 -48.04 -25.74 8.52
N HIS A 581 -48.75 -26.62 9.24
CA HIS A 581 -48.43 -28.07 9.20
C HIS A 581 -49.46 -28.97 8.50
N GLU A 582 -50.65 -28.47 8.15
CA GLU A 582 -51.71 -29.29 7.55
C GLU A 582 -51.98 -29.00 6.06
N GLU A 583 -51.86 -27.74 5.59
CA GLU A 583 -52.04 -27.44 4.16
C GLU A 583 -50.83 -27.85 3.30
N ASP A 584 -49.60 -27.71 3.83
CA ASP A 584 -48.37 -28.02 3.08
C ASP A 584 -48.10 -29.53 2.90
N ARG A 585 -48.79 -30.40 3.66
CA ARG A 585 -48.66 -31.87 3.51
C ARG A 585 -49.57 -32.48 2.45
N LYS A 586 -50.41 -31.69 1.77
CA LYS A 586 -51.26 -32.16 0.67
C LYS A 586 -51.10 -31.38 -0.63
N LEU A 587 -49.91 -30.86 -0.91
CA LEU A 587 -49.56 -30.44 -2.27
C LEU A 587 -48.98 -31.62 -3.06
N GLU A 588 -49.89 -32.50 -3.50
CA GLU A 588 -49.59 -33.46 -4.56
C GLU A 588 -49.21 -32.72 -5.86
N ALA A 589 -48.22 -33.27 -6.55
CA ALA A 589 -47.65 -32.81 -7.81
C ALA A 589 -48.67 -32.19 -8.81
N LYS A 590 -48.77 -30.86 -8.81
CA LYS A 590 -49.19 -30.01 -9.95
C LYS A 590 -48.76 -28.55 -9.73
N GLN A 591 -47.80 -28.08 -10.52
CA GLN A 591 -47.56 -26.67 -10.91
C GLN A 591 -47.72 -25.57 -9.84
N HIS A 592 -46.93 -25.57 -8.76
CA HIS A 592 -46.77 -24.36 -7.94
C HIS A 592 -45.41 -23.70 -8.23
N LYS A 593 -45.40 -22.38 -8.42
CA LYS A 593 -44.19 -21.57 -8.62
C LYS A 593 -43.50 -21.34 -7.26
N ASN A 594 -42.18 -21.27 -7.24
CA ASN A 594 -41.40 -20.99 -6.02
C ASN A 594 -41.84 -19.66 -5.38
N PRO A 595 -41.74 -19.50 -4.05
CA PRO A 595 -41.89 -18.20 -3.39
C PRO A 595 -40.94 -17.16 -4.00
N LEU A 596 -41.38 -15.91 -4.13
CA LEU A 596 -40.65 -14.85 -4.82
C LEU A 596 -40.11 -13.82 -3.82
N VAL A 597 -38.80 -13.54 -3.87
CA VAL A 597 -38.15 -12.47 -3.11
C VAL A 597 -37.88 -11.30 -4.04
N ILE A 598 -38.61 -10.20 -3.85
CA ILE A 598 -38.40 -8.92 -4.52
C ILE A 598 -37.52 -8.05 -3.62
N TYR A 599 -36.34 -7.67 -4.08
CA TYR A 599 -35.40 -6.87 -3.31
C TYR A 599 -34.94 -5.64 -4.07
N HIS A 600 -34.50 -4.59 -3.37
CA HIS A 600 -34.06 -3.38 -4.05
C HIS A 600 -32.75 -3.59 -4.82
N GLY A 601 -32.85 -3.69 -6.15
CA GLY A 601 -31.76 -4.13 -7.03
C GLY A 601 -30.54 -3.19 -7.10
N ASN A 602 -30.72 -1.93 -6.71
CA ASN A 602 -29.67 -0.92 -6.71
C ASN A 602 -29.16 -0.55 -5.32
N CYS A 603 -29.56 -1.30 -4.29
CA CYS A 603 -29.18 -1.06 -2.90
C CYS A 603 -28.35 -2.19 -2.32
N ALA A 604 -27.36 -1.77 -1.53
CA ALA A 604 -26.54 -2.62 -0.69
C ALA A 604 -27.35 -3.45 0.31
N ASP A 605 -28.34 -2.79 0.92
CA ASP A 605 -29.17 -3.31 1.99
C ASP A 605 -30.14 -4.37 1.44
N GLY A 606 -30.89 -4.03 0.39
CA GLY A 606 -31.80 -4.97 -0.26
C GLY A 606 -31.13 -6.18 -0.88
N PHE A 607 -29.96 -6.03 -1.48
CA PHE A 607 -29.21 -7.19 -1.95
C PHE A 607 -28.79 -8.11 -0.78
N SER A 608 -28.36 -7.51 0.34
CA SER A 608 -27.95 -8.28 1.52
C SER A 608 -29.15 -8.93 2.22
N ALA A 609 -30.33 -8.29 2.19
CA ALA A 609 -31.59 -8.88 2.63
C ALA A 609 -31.98 -10.09 1.78
N ALA A 610 -31.89 -10.00 0.45
CA ALA A 610 -32.11 -11.15 -0.43
C ALA A 610 -31.13 -12.31 -0.17
N TRP A 611 -29.88 -12.00 0.15
CA TRP A 611 -28.90 -13.03 0.54
C TRP A 611 -29.33 -13.81 1.79
N VAL A 612 -29.99 -13.18 2.77
CA VAL A 612 -30.53 -13.90 3.94
C VAL A 612 -31.55 -14.96 3.49
N PHE A 613 -32.43 -14.62 2.55
CA PHE A 613 -33.40 -15.56 1.99
C PHE A 613 -32.74 -16.70 1.20
N HIS A 614 -31.61 -16.44 0.54
CA HIS A 614 -30.83 -17.50 -0.08
C HIS A 614 -30.11 -18.38 0.95
N TYR A 615 -29.60 -17.79 2.03
CA TYR A 615 -28.92 -18.52 3.11
C TYR A 615 -29.83 -19.57 3.77
N ILE A 616 -31.10 -19.23 3.98
CA ILE A 616 -32.09 -20.12 4.61
C ILE A 616 -32.63 -21.21 3.69
N GLU A 617 -32.39 -21.19 2.37
CA GLU A 617 -32.87 -22.24 1.45
C GLU A 617 -32.40 -23.63 1.90
N ASN A 618 -31.19 -23.69 2.46
CA ASN A 618 -30.61 -24.91 3.00
C ASN A 618 -31.27 -25.36 4.32
N LEU A 619 -31.86 -24.44 5.09
CA LEU A 619 -32.57 -24.75 6.34
C LEU A 619 -34.03 -25.12 6.07
N LEU A 620 -34.65 -24.52 5.04
CA LEU A 620 -36.03 -24.77 4.63
C LEU A 620 -36.19 -25.99 3.72
N GLU A 621 -35.10 -26.49 3.14
CA GLU A 621 -35.12 -27.44 2.01
C GLU A 621 -36.04 -26.97 0.85
N ALA A 622 -36.22 -25.66 0.71
CA ALA A 622 -37.07 -25.01 -0.29
C ALA A 622 -36.29 -23.94 -1.06
N ARG A 623 -36.69 -23.66 -2.31
CA ARG A 623 -36.04 -22.67 -3.18
C ARG A 623 -36.90 -21.42 -3.35
N PHE A 624 -36.25 -20.27 -3.42
CA PHE A 624 -36.86 -18.98 -3.76
C PHE A 624 -36.49 -18.56 -5.18
N ASP A 625 -37.42 -17.90 -5.84
CA ASP A 625 -37.11 -17.07 -7.00
C ASP A 625 -36.71 -15.67 -6.52
N PHE A 626 -35.73 -15.04 -7.17
CA PHE A 626 -35.27 -13.70 -6.80
C PHE A 626 -35.53 -12.70 -7.92
N HIS A 627 -36.04 -11.53 -7.57
CA HIS A 627 -36.26 -10.43 -8.51
C HIS A 627 -35.71 -9.11 -7.97
N ALA A 628 -34.83 -8.48 -8.75
CA ALA A 628 -34.29 -7.17 -8.44
C ALA A 628 -35.30 -6.07 -8.79
N GLY A 629 -36.06 -5.61 -7.78
CA GLY A 629 -36.99 -4.48 -7.89
C GLY A 629 -36.27 -3.16 -8.16
N VAL A 630 -36.74 -2.44 -9.18
CA VAL A 630 -36.27 -1.10 -9.56
C VAL A 630 -37.48 -0.20 -9.76
N TYR A 631 -37.46 0.99 -9.17
CA TYR A 631 -38.58 1.94 -9.30
C TYR A 631 -38.88 2.27 -10.77
N GLY A 632 -40.13 2.09 -11.17
CA GLY A 632 -40.61 2.37 -12.53
C GLY A 632 -40.58 1.19 -13.49
N GLU A 633 -39.97 0.07 -13.11
CA GLU A 633 -40.06 -1.19 -13.86
C GLU A 633 -41.39 -1.92 -13.54
N PRO A 634 -41.90 -2.77 -14.46
CA PRO A 634 -43.12 -3.53 -14.24
C PRO A 634 -42.97 -4.51 -13.07
N ILE A 635 -44.09 -4.78 -12.39
CA ILE A 635 -44.15 -5.76 -11.30
C ILE A 635 -43.86 -7.15 -11.90
N PRO A 636 -42.96 -7.95 -11.29
CA PRO A 636 -42.68 -9.31 -11.74
C PRO A 636 -43.90 -10.21 -11.58
N ASP A 637 -43.78 -11.46 -12.02
CA ASP A 637 -44.97 -12.29 -12.22
C ASP A 637 -45.84 -12.50 -10.97
N VAL A 638 -45.41 -12.67 -9.72
CA VAL A 638 -46.23 -12.80 -8.46
C VAL A 638 -47.49 -13.71 -8.38
N ASP A 639 -48.11 -14.13 -9.49
CA ASP A 639 -49.39 -14.86 -9.52
C ASP A 639 -49.26 -16.20 -8.80
N ASP A 640 -50.16 -16.43 -7.84
CA ASP A 640 -50.24 -17.65 -7.02
C ASP A 640 -48.94 -17.97 -6.25
N ARG A 641 -48.16 -16.95 -5.86
CA ARG A 641 -46.93 -17.10 -5.05
C ARG A 641 -47.04 -16.47 -3.66
N ILE A 642 -46.23 -16.98 -2.74
CA ILE A 642 -45.82 -16.25 -1.53
C ILE A 642 -44.74 -15.25 -1.96
N VAL A 643 -44.93 -13.96 -1.64
CA VAL A 643 -44.04 -12.87 -2.07
C VAL A 643 -43.42 -12.20 -0.87
N TYR A 644 -42.09 -12.09 -0.85
CA TYR A 644 -41.33 -11.32 0.13
C TYR A 644 -40.79 -10.07 -0.56
N ILE A 645 -41.15 -8.89 -0.05
CA ILE A 645 -40.61 -7.62 -0.52
C ILE A 645 -39.66 -7.12 0.55
N VAL A 646 -38.37 -7.02 0.23
CA VAL A 646 -37.31 -6.74 1.21
C VAL A 646 -36.51 -5.49 0.82
N ASP A 647 -36.37 -4.55 1.76
CA ASP A 647 -35.70 -3.25 1.56
C ASP A 647 -36.25 -2.44 0.37
N PHE A 648 -37.50 -2.69 -0.01
CA PHE A 648 -38.12 -2.14 -1.20
C PHE A 648 -39.63 -2.01 -0.99
N SER A 649 -40.24 -1.15 -1.79
CA SER A 649 -41.70 -1.05 -1.86
C SER A 649 -42.12 -0.49 -3.22
N TYR A 650 -43.26 -0.99 -3.71
CA TYR A 650 -43.97 -0.34 -4.80
C TYR A 650 -44.90 0.74 -4.22
N LYS A 651 -45.38 1.65 -5.07
CA LYS A 651 -46.46 2.59 -4.67
C LYS A 651 -47.71 1.81 -4.25
N VAL A 652 -48.62 2.46 -3.49
CA VAL A 652 -49.87 1.84 -2.97
C VAL A 652 -50.59 1.00 -4.04
N SER A 653 -50.78 1.56 -5.24
CA SER A 653 -51.46 0.86 -6.35
C SER A 653 -50.75 -0.42 -6.79
N GLY A 654 -49.41 -0.44 -6.76
CA GLY A 654 -48.62 -1.62 -7.09
C GLY A 654 -48.62 -2.65 -5.96
N MET A 655 -48.59 -2.21 -4.70
CA MET A 655 -48.73 -3.11 -3.55
C MET A 655 -50.10 -3.80 -3.54
N LEU A 656 -51.18 -3.06 -3.84
CA LEU A 656 -52.53 -3.61 -3.98
C LEU A 656 -52.66 -4.58 -5.17
N ASP A 657 -51.99 -4.30 -6.30
CA ASP A 657 -51.94 -5.24 -7.44
C ASP A 657 -51.23 -6.55 -7.06
N ILE A 658 -50.11 -6.46 -6.34
CA ILE A 658 -49.40 -7.65 -5.84
C ILE A 658 -50.30 -8.44 -4.88
N LEU A 659 -50.99 -7.78 -3.94
CA LEU A 659 -51.90 -8.42 -2.99
C LEU A 659 -53.11 -9.08 -3.66
N GLY A 660 -53.57 -8.53 -4.79
CA GLY A 660 -54.63 -9.12 -5.61
C GLY A 660 -54.23 -10.41 -6.32
N ARG A 661 -52.93 -10.60 -6.59
CA ARG A 661 -52.41 -11.71 -7.41
C ARG A 661 -51.60 -12.75 -6.63
N ALA A 662 -50.97 -12.35 -5.53
CA ALA A 662 -50.20 -13.22 -4.64
C ALA A 662 -51.10 -14.00 -3.66
N GLN A 663 -50.59 -15.14 -3.18
CA GLN A 663 -51.21 -15.90 -2.10
C GLN A 663 -51.03 -15.18 -0.75
N ARG A 664 -49.82 -14.68 -0.50
CA ARG A 664 -49.40 -14.01 0.74
C ARG A 664 -48.27 -13.03 0.42
N VAL A 665 -48.21 -11.89 1.10
CA VAL A 665 -47.15 -10.90 0.94
C VAL A 665 -46.54 -10.56 2.31
N TYR A 666 -45.22 -10.70 2.42
CA TYR A 666 -44.42 -10.22 3.54
C TYR A 666 -43.63 -9.01 3.10
N TRP A 667 -43.78 -7.90 3.80
CA TRP A 667 -43.09 -6.66 3.50
C TRP A 667 -42.13 -6.29 4.63
N ILE A 668 -40.83 -6.36 4.34
CA ILE A 668 -39.74 -6.13 5.30
C ILE A 668 -38.96 -4.90 4.85
N ASP A 669 -39.11 -3.77 5.53
CA ASP A 669 -38.55 -2.50 5.06
C ASP A 669 -38.16 -1.57 6.22
N HIS A 670 -37.35 -0.56 5.92
CA HIS A 670 -36.88 0.47 6.83
C HIS A 670 -36.91 1.88 6.22
N HIS A 671 -37.32 2.03 4.96
CA HIS A 671 -37.34 3.33 4.28
C HIS A 671 -38.36 4.28 4.90
N LYS A 672 -37.92 5.49 5.25
CA LYS A 672 -38.81 6.54 5.78
C LYS A 672 -39.92 6.93 4.79
N SER A 673 -39.62 6.96 3.50
CA SER A 673 -40.61 7.24 2.44
C SER A 673 -41.70 6.17 2.36
N ALA A 674 -41.36 4.90 2.59
CA ALA A 674 -42.34 3.82 2.69
C ALA A 674 -43.27 4.02 3.91
N LYS A 675 -42.72 4.47 5.04
CA LYS A 675 -43.53 4.81 6.21
C LYS A 675 -44.52 5.94 5.94
N GLU A 676 -44.04 7.03 5.34
CA GLU A 676 -44.85 8.23 5.10
C GLU A 676 -45.94 8.03 4.03
N GLU A 677 -45.74 7.13 3.07
CA GLU A 677 -46.68 6.93 1.95
C GLU A 677 -47.56 5.68 2.05
N LEU A 678 -47.12 4.61 2.73
CA LEU A 678 -47.73 3.28 2.61
C LEU A 678 -48.15 2.68 3.95
N ILE A 679 -47.38 2.91 5.02
CA ILE A 679 -47.67 2.29 6.32
C ILE A 679 -48.95 2.85 6.94
N ASP A 680 -49.27 4.13 6.72
CA ASP A 680 -50.49 4.75 7.25
C ASP A 680 -51.72 4.58 6.34
N ASP A 681 -51.60 3.82 5.23
CA ASP A 681 -52.73 3.53 4.34
C ASP A 681 -53.64 2.44 4.94
N ALA A 682 -54.89 2.82 5.24
CA ALA A 682 -55.86 1.94 5.88
C ALA A 682 -56.18 0.68 5.06
N CYS A 683 -56.05 0.72 3.73
CA CYS A 683 -56.31 -0.44 2.87
C CYS A 683 -55.19 -1.47 2.95
N LEU A 684 -53.93 -1.03 3.10
CA LEU A 684 -52.78 -1.93 3.26
C LEU A 684 -52.74 -2.52 4.67
N GLN A 685 -52.96 -1.71 5.72
CA GLN A 685 -52.91 -2.20 7.11
C GLN A 685 -53.97 -3.25 7.44
N GLN A 686 -55.13 -3.21 6.78
CA GLN A 686 -56.25 -4.12 7.03
C GLN A 686 -56.30 -5.29 6.05
N HIS A 687 -55.33 -5.41 5.13
CA HIS A 687 -55.34 -6.47 4.14
C HIS A 687 -54.90 -7.80 4.78
N ASP A 688 -55.81 -8.77 4.77
CA ASP A 688 -55.65 -10.13 5.32
C ASP A 688 -54.42 -10.91 4.81
N LYS A 689 -53.95 -10.61 3.60
CA LYS A 689 -52.78 -11.24 2.95
C LYS A 689 -51.44 -10.52 3.17
N LEU A 690 -51.42 -9.35 3.81
CA LEU A 690 -50.22 -8.55 4.01
C LEU A 690 -49.70 -8.68 5.45
N GLU A 691 -48.40 -8.92 5.58
CA GLU A 691 -47.71 -8.86 6.86
C GLU A 691 -46.52 -7.90 6.75
N ILE A 692 -46.39 -6.95 7.69
CA ILE A 692 -45.40 -5.86 7.62
C ILE A 692 -44.44 -5.97 8.79
N LEU A 693 -43.14 -6.09 8.48
CA LEU A 693 -42.03 -5.98 9.43
C LEU A 693 -41.26 -4.70 9.14
N PHE A 694 -41.35 -3.72 10.03
CA PHE A 694 -40.77 -2.41 9.80
C PHE A 694 -40.02 -1.85 11.00
N SER A 695 -38.84 -1.28 10.78
CA SER A 695 -38.09 -0.55 11.80
C SER A 695 -37.22 0.52 11.16
N LEU A 696 -37.22 1.75 11.68
CA LEU A 696 -36.29 2.80 11.23
C LEU A 696 -34.88 2.67 11.84
N ASP A 697 -34.75 1.84 12.88
CA ASP A 697 -33.52 1.68 13.66
C ASP A 697 -32.70 0.46 13.20
N LYS A 698 -33.17 -0.21 12.13
CA LYS A 698 -32.57 -1.41 11.55
C LYS A 698 -32.50 -1.30 10.03
N SER A 699 -31.45 -1.85 9.44
CA SER A 699 -31.32 -2.07 8.00
C SER A 699 -32.26 -3.19 7.54
N GLY A 700 -32.67 -3.17 6.26
CA GLY A 700 -33.52 -4.20 5.66
C GLY A 700 -32.90 -5.60 5.77
N ALA A 701 -31.59 -5.71 5.67
CA ALA A 701 -30.86 -6.97 5.81
C ALA A 701 -30.85 -7.51 7.25
N THR A 702 -30.72 -6.64 8.24
CA THR A 702 -30.87 -7.04 9.65
C THR A 702 -32.30 -7.46 9.96
N LEU A 703 -33.30 -6.76 9.42
CA LEU A 703 -34.70 -7.14 9.60
C LEU A 703 -35.01 -8.50 8.95
N ALA A 704 -34.50 -8.77 7.75
CA ALA A 704 -34.61 -10.08 7.11
C ALA A 704 -33.95 -11.19 7.95
N TRP A 705 -32.79 -10.92 8.57
CA TRP A 705 -32.14 -11.87 9.47
C TRP A 705 -32.99 -12.12 10.72
N GLN A 706 -33.51 -11.07 11.35
CA GLN A 706 -34.35 -11.19 12.54
C GLN A 706 -35.67 -11.93 12.26
N PHE A 707 -36.29 -11.69 11.10
CA PHE A 707 -37.48 -12.42 10.66
C PHE A 707 -37.27 -13.94 10.71
N TRP A 708 -36.17 -14.43 10.12
CA TRP A 708 -35.87 -15.85 10.09
C TRP A 708 -35.28 -16.38 11.41
N ALA A 709 -34.56 -15.55 12.17
CA ALA A 709 -34.07 -15.93 13.50
C ALA A 709 -35.21 -16.22 14.47
N GLN A 710 -36.37 -15.56 14.32
CA GLN A 710 -37.57 -15.85 15.12
C GLN A 710 -38.17 -17.22 14.81
N ILE A 711 -37.97 -17.72 13.58
CA ILE A 711 -38.52 -19.00 13.11
C ILE A 711 -37.55 -20.15 13.42
N PHE A 712 -36.27 -19.97 13.12
CA PHE A 712 -35.24 -21.03 13.21
C PHE A 712 -34.43 -20.99 14.51
N GLY A 713 -34.54 -19.94 15.31
CA GLY A 713 -33.85 -19.81 16.60
C GLY A 713 -32.35 -20.07 16.48
N GLU A 714 -31.83 -21.00 17.29
CA GLU A 714 -30.41 -21.35 17.33
C GLU A 714 -29.88 -21.98 16.03
N GLU A 715 -30.73 -22.58 15.20
CA GLU A 715 -30.34 -23.19 13.92
C GLU A 715 -29.87 -22.14 12.91
N MET A 716 -30.34 -20.91 13.07
CA MET A 716 -29.99 -19.79 12.22
C MET A 716 -28.52 -19.34 12.39
N GLY A 717 -27.96 -19.57 13.59
CA GLY A 717 -26.59 -19.19 13.97
C GLY A 717 -26.42 -17.71 14.34
N GLU A 718 -25.18 -17.30 14.62
CA GLU A 718 -24.85 -15.89 14.88
C GLU A 718 -24.97 -15.05 13.60
N MET A 719 -25.53 -13.83 13.74
CA MET A 719 -25.65 -12.91 12.60
C MET A 719 -24.30 -12.62 11.94
N PRO A 720 -24.16 -12.85 10.62
CA PRO A 720 -22.91 -12.59 9.93
C PRO A 720 -22.46 -11.14 10.12
N LYS A 721 -21.16 -10.96 10.39
CA LYS A 721 -20.53 -9.63 10.53
C LYS A 721 -20.74 -8.73 9.30
N LEU A 722 -21.03 -9.32 8.14
CA LEU A 722 -21.39 -8.60 6.93
C LEU A 722 -22.69 -7.80 7.11
N LEU A 723 -23.74 -8.37 7.71
CA LEU A 723 -25.03 -7.71 7.92
C LEU A 723 -24.89 -6.58 8.96
N ALA A 724 -24.09 -6.80 10.01
CA ALA A 724 -23.74 -5.75 10.97
C ALA A 724 -23.01 -4.57 10.30
N HIS A 725 -22.21 -4.81 9.26
CA HIS A 725 -21.57 -3.73 8.52
C HIS A 725 -22.54 -2.98 7.60
N VAL A 726 -23.54 -3.67 7.03
CA VAL A 726 -24.61 -3.02 6.25
C VAL A 726 -25.39 -2.06 7.14
N GLU A 727 -25.75 -2.51 8.35
CA GLU A 727 -26.42 -1.70 9.38
C GLU A 727 -25.67 -0.38 9.71
N GLU A 728 -24.36 -0.45 9.94
CA GLU A 728 -23.52 0.73 10.25
C GLU A 728 -23.42 1.72 9.08
N VAL A 729 -23.48 1.24 7.84
CA VAL A 729 -23.38 2.08 6.64
C VAL A 729 -24.72 2.74 6.33
N THR A 730 -25.83 2.03 6.51
CA THR A 730 -27.19 2.55 6.30
C THR A 730 -27.57 3.62 7.33
N SER A 731 -26.98 3.59 8.52
CA SER A 731 -27.14 4.60 9.58
C SER A 731 -26.19 5.82 9.48
N GLY A 732 -25.26 5.84 8.52
CA GLY A 732 -24.22 6.87 8.34
C GLY A 732 -24.32 7.67 7.03
N ASP A 733 -23.88 8.94 7.06
CA ASP A 733 -24.06 9.96 6.03
C ASP A 733 -23.64 9.57 4.58
N SER A 734 -24.49 9.98 3.63
CA SER A 734 -24.74 9.50 2.25
C SER A 734 -23.63 9.63 1.18
N SER A 735 -22.37 9.87 1.56
CA SER A 735 -21.32 10.28 0.60
C SER A 735 -20.51 9.16 -0.10
N SER A 736 -20.86 7.88 0.06
CA SER A 736 -20.01 6.74 -0.40
C SER A 736 -20.67 5.70 -1.33
N HIS A 737 -21.73 6.08 -2.05
CA HIS A 737 -22.59 5.16 -2.80
C HIS A 737 -21.94 4.33 -3.95
N SER A 738 -20.76 4.70 -4.50
CA SER A 738 -20.18 3.99 -5.67
C SER A 738 -19.16 2.90 -5.31
N LEU A 739 -18.44 3.03 -4.19
CA LEU A 739 -17.42 2.07 -3.73
C LEU A 739 -17.99 0.96 -2.82
N VAL A 740 -19.14 1.25 -2.18
CA VAL A 740 -19.88 0.29 -1.34
C VAL A 740 -20.44 -0.86 -2.17
N LYS A 741 -20.99 -0.57 -3.38
CA LYS A 741 -21.47 -1.59 -4.34
C LYS A 741 -20.39 -2.62 -4.72
N PHE A 742 -19.14 -2.19 -4.88
CA PHE A 742 -18.04 -3.06 -5.30
C PHE A 742 -17.47 -3.89 -4.13
N LYS A 743 -17.37 -3.30 -2.93
CA LYS A 743 -16.91 -4.02 -1.72
C LYS A 743 -17.88 -5.12 -1.28
N GLN A 744 -19.19 -4.88 -1.43
CA GLN A 744 -20.22 -5.85 -1.08
C GLN A 744 -20.27 -7.00 -2.08
N GLN A 745 -20.21 -6.72 -3.39
CA GLN A 745 -20.07 -7.79 -4.40
C GLN A 745 -18.82 -8.65 -4.18
N TYR A 746 -17.69 -8.05 -3.78
CA TYR A 746 -16.44 -8.78 -3.56
C TYR A 746 -16.44 -9.63 -2.27
N LEU A 747 -17.01 -9.13 -1.16
CA LEU A 747 -17.16 -9.94 0.06
C LEU A 747 -18.18 -11.05 -0.15
N LEU A 748 -19.28 -10.78 -0.85
CA LEU A 748 -20.32 -11.76 -1.14
C LEU A 748 -19.83 -12.88 -2.06
N MET A 749 -19.04 -12.56 -3.10
CA MET A 749 -18.37 -13.55 -3.95
C MET A 749 -17.40 -14.44 -3.15
N ASN A 750 -16.76 -13.88 -2.12
CA ASN A 750 -15.89 -14.65 -1.21
C ASN A 750 -16.67 -15.52 -0.21
N THR A 751 -17.86 -15.11 0.19
CA THR A 751 -18.74 -15.93 1.05
C THR A 751 -19.36 -17.06 0.23
N LEU A 752 -19.83 -16.78 -0.98
CA LEU A 752 -20.40 -17.77 -1.92
C LEU A 752 -19.38 -18.82 -2.40
N SER A 753 -18.11 -18.43 -2.58
CA SER A 753 -17.04 -19.40 -2.92
C SER A 753 -16.64 -20.32 -1.76
N ARG A 754 -16.98 -19.94 -0.51
CA ARG A 754 -16.74 -20.75 0.69
C ARG A 754 -17.91 -21.66 1.06
N THR A 755 -19.11 -21.35 0.58
CA THR A 755 -20.32 -22.17 0.78
C THR A 755 -20.56 -23.18 -0.36
N GLY A 756 -19.66 -23.25 -1.36
CA GLY A 756 -19.77 -24.20 -2.46
C GLY A 756 -20.86 -23.88 -3.48
N ILE A 757 -21.29 -22.62 -3.56
CA ILE A 757 -22.36 -22.16 -4.46
C ILE A 757 -21.78 -21.68 -5.81
N LEU A 758 -20.45 -21.58 -5.93
CA LEU A 758 -19.72 -21.34 -7.20
C LEU A 758 -18.73 -22.46 -7.51
#